data_AF-A0A3N1VMG8-F1
#
_entry.id   AF-A0A3N1VMG8-F1
#
_cell.length_a   1.000
_cell.length_b   1.000
_cell.length_c   1.000
_cell.angle_alpha   90.00
_cell.angle_beta   90.00
_cell.angle_gamma   90.00
#
_symmetry.space_group_name_H-M   'P 1'
#
loop_
_entity.id
_entity.type
_entity.pdbx_description
1 polymer ?
#
loop_
_entity_poly.entity_id
_entity_poly.type
_entity_poly.pdbx_seq_one_letter_code
_entity_poly.pdbx_strand_id
1 'polypeptide(L)'
;MRDFERLMLPLMARGLLTVEKLRAMTRRSALDALHHEILRFLAALYAKRKPTVLAGFFFPVELLHGHGMTPMFGEFLASALASTGLEKSALTAVDGEGFPVESCTFHRAAMAAFLKGYLPSVDAVAATTHLCDTQCKALEELAARLDIPFIVLDVPQEDTPEARTYLAQQIEHADSVLSTLSGKRPSRTDWERVFGYSNEARAAMVRLNKLRAAAPAGVCGKDVSTALIQAQLMTGLPQTPRLLKRLAEEIRWVSTSVDSAHGAFRLVWLLTFPYFKGNFVPFMERTLNLWPVLDEITHVFWDPLDPQRPYESLAVKLLQNPGLGPVDRRVEMVERMVREAKPDGVVHFSHWGCRQGQGGVRAVAELLERLNVPFLDLDGDCIDSRSYAEGPTRTRLEGFVELLRTRAGTHRKTSASRDGLFAGIDIGSMTAKAVVVDSQGDMVAHIMSATGASARRAAASLDRFLREVSQRYGPVRRCVATGYGRKVVDFADEQVTEITCHARGMWHLFPEVRTIIDIGGQDTKAIAVNDRGEVENFLMNDKCAAGTGRFLELMARALEMDIEDLSALGARASRAVPISSVCSVFAESEVVSHIAEGHPVEAICRGICESVAERTAALLKKVGRRPVVAMTGGVAKNVGVVKALERRLAGRIATAPEPQIIGALGAALLARDSA
;
A
#
# COMPACT_ATOMS: atom_id res chain seq x y z
N MET A 1 12.32 -34.81 3.01
CA MET A 1 11.86 -34.16 4.26
C MET A 1 13.04 -33.72 5.14
N ARG A 2 13.92 -34.64 5.60
CA ARG A 2 15.07 -34.29 6.46
C ARG A 2 16.12 -33.39 5.79
N ASP A 3 16.30 -33.51 4.47
CA ASP A 3 17.23 -32.63 3.72
C ASP A 3 16.61 -31.27 3.36
N PHE A 4 15.28 -31.16 3.35
CA PHE A 4 14.56 -29.89 3.20
C PHE A 4 14.55 -29.10 4.52
N GLU A 5 14.44 -29.79 5.65
CA GLU A 5 14.56 -29.22 7.00
C GLU A 5 15.97 -28.70 7.29
N ARG A 6 17.02 -29.38 6.80
CA ARG A 6 18.43 -28.94 6.95
C ARG A 6 18.76 -27.64 6.22
N LEU A 7 18.09 -27.34 5.10
CA LEU A 7 18.36 -26.14 4.30
C LEU A 7 17.70 -24.87 4.87
N MET A 8 16.60 -25.01 5.62
CA MET A 8 15.76 -23.88 6.07
C MET A 8 15.99 -23.47 7.54
N LEU A 9 16.51 -24.35 8.39
CA LEU A 9 16.75 -24.05 9.81
C LEU A 9 17.77 -22.91 10.08
N PRO A 10 18.87 -22.74 9.31
CA PRO A 10 19.83 -21.66 9.57
C PRO A 10 19.32 -20.25 9.20
N LEU A 11 18.24 -20.15 8.43
CA LEU A 11 17.60 -18.88 8.05
C LEU A 11 16.63 -18.35 9.13
N MET A 12 16.30 -19.16 10.13
CA MET A 12 15.38 -18.81 11.22
C MET A 12 16.10 -18.23 12.45
N ALA A 13 17.41 -18.01 12.40
CA ALA A 13 18.22 -17.62 13.56
C ALA A 13 18.78 -16.19 13.45
N ARG A 14 17.92 -15.16 13.34
CA ARG A 14 18.30 -13.75 13.59
C ARG A 14 17.12 -12.90 14.09
N GLY A 15 16.96 -12.86 15.42
CA GLY A 15 16.76 -11.63 16.20
C GLY A 15 15.36 -11.00 16.33
N LEU A 16 14.70 -11.35 17.46
CA LEU A 16 13.81 -10.56 18.33
C LEU A 16 12.32 -10.34 17.94
N LEU A 17 11.49 -11.19 18.59
CA LEU A 17 10.20 -10.96 19.27
C LEU A 17 8.96 -10.53 18.45
N THR A 18 8.12 -11.52 18.07
CA THR A 18 6.63 -11.58 18.29
C THR A 18 5.94 -12.79 17.63
N VAL A 19 6.54 -13.45 16.62
CA VAL A 19 6.05 -14.75 16.07
C VAL A 19 6.94 -15.92 16.52
N GLU A 20 8.22 -15.66 16.82
CA GLU A 20 9.15 -16.67 17.30
C GLU A 20 8.80 -17.21 18.69
N LYS A 21 8.15 -16.44 19.60
CA LYS A 21 7.71 -16.99 20.90
C LYS A 21 6.58 -18.02 20.74
N LEU A 22 5.64 -17.81 19.81
CA LEU A 22 4.60 -18.80 19.45
C LEU A 22 5.24 -20.10 18.91
N ARG A 23 6.25 -19.96 18.05
CA ARG A 23 7.01 -21.06 17.46
C ARG A 23 8.00 -21.74 18.42
N ALA A 24 8.58 -21.00 19.36
CA ALA A 24 9.60 -21.48 20.30
C ALA A 24 9.00 -22.10 21.57
N MET A 25 7.79 -21.68 21.98
CA MET A 25 7.18 -22.14 23.22
C MET A 25 6.28 -23.37 23.04
N THR A 26 5.81 -23.63 21.82
CA THR A 26 5.10 -24.87 21.49
C THR A 26 5.84 -25.55 20.34
N ARG A 27 6.17 -26.83 20.45
CA ARG A 27 6.79 -27.59 19.33
C ARG A 27 5.92 -27.61 18.05
N ARG A 28 4.66 -27.10 18.10
CA ARG A 28 3.72 -26.90 16.98
C ARG A 28 2.72 -25.80 17.33
N SER A 29 2.90 -24.55 16.89
CA SER A 29 1.87 -23.49 17.05
C SER A 29 0.62 -23.79 16.21
N ALA A 30 -0.55 -23.21 16.53
CA ALA A 30 -1.75 -23.35 15.70
C ALA A 30 -1.54 -22.76 14.31
N LEU A 31 -0.74 -21.69 14.22
CA LEU A 31 -0.34 -21.06 12.96
C LEU A 31 0.52 -22.00 12.10
N ASP A 32 1.53 -22.66 12.67
CA ASP A 32 2.31 -23.66 11.94
C ASP A 32 1.47 -24.89 11.56
N ALA A 33 0.51 -25.26 12.40
CA ALA A 33 -0.42 -26.35 12.10
C ALA A 33 -1.34 -26.02 10.91
N LEU A 34 -1.83 -24.78 10.80
CA LEU A 34 -2.57 -24.29 9.64
C LEU A 34 -1.71 -24.30 8.37
N HIS A 35 -0.48 -23.79 8.45
CA HIS A 35 0.48 -23.87 7.33
C HIS A 35 0.76 -25.31 6.91
N HIS A 36 0.88 -26.22 7.87
CA HIS A 36 1.10 -27.64 7.59
C HIS A 36 -0.11 -28.31 6.93
N GLU A 37 -1.34 -27.87 7.23
CA GLU A 37 -2.52 -28.32 6.48
C GLU A 37 -2.45 -27.88 5.01
N ILE A 38 -2.08 -26.64 4.73
CA ILE A 38 -1.93 -26.16 3.34
C ILE A 38 -0.87 -26.98 2.58
N LEU A 39 0.24 -27.32 3.22
CA LEU A 39 1.23 -28.23 2.63
C LEU A 39 0.66 -29.63 2.36
N ARG A 40 -0.29 -30.12 3.19
CA ARG A 40 -0.99 -31.38 2.93
C ARG A 40 -1.94 -31.28 1.74
N PHE A 41 -2.62 -30.16 1.54
CA PHE A 41 -3.41 -29.90 0.32
C PHE A 41 -2.51 -29.88 -0.93
N LEU A 42 -1.37 -29.20 -0.86
CA LEU A 42 -0.38 -29.22 -1.94
C LEU A 42 0.14 -30.64 -2.19
N ALA A 43 0.52 -31.38 -1.15
CA ALA A 43 0.96 -32.77 -1.30
C ALA A 43 -0.12 -33.68 -1.88
N ALA A 44 -1.39 -33.45 -1.54
CA ALA A 44 -2.52 -34.19 -2.09
C ALA A 44 -2.70 -33.93 -3.60
N LEU A 45 -2.42 -32.69 -4.05
CA LEU A 45 -2.39 -32.33 -5.47
C LEU A 45 -1.38 -33.20 -6.24
N TYR A 46 -0.19 -33.40 -5.70
CA TYR A 46 0.84 -34.27 -6.28
C TYR A 46 0.51 -35.75 -6.19
N ALA A 47 -0.12 -36.18 -5.09
CA ALA A 47 -0.43 -37.57 -4.85
C ALA A 47 -1.62 -38.08 -5.69
N LYS A 48 -2.46 -37.19 -6.25
CA LYS A 48 -3.63 -37.50 -7.08
C LYS A 48 -4.54 -38.60 -6.51
N ARG A 49 -4.73 -38.63 -5.19
CA ARG A 49 -5.54 -39.66 -4.50
C ARG A 49 -7.05 -39.39 -4.59
N LYS A 50 -7.43 -38.15 -4.85
CA LYS A 50 -8.81 -37.65 -4.91
C LYS A 50 -8.88 -36.65 -6.06
N PRO A 51 -10.04 -36.42 -6.68
CA PRO A 51 -10.20 -35.36 -7.65
C PRO A 51 -9.82 -34.00 -7.04
N THR A 52 -9.09 -33.23 -7.82
CA THR A 52 -8.51 -31.95 -7.47
C THR A 52 -9.13 -30.86 -8.31
N VAL A 53 -9.55 -29.77 -7.67
CA VAL A 53 -10.20 -28.64 -8.35
C VAL A 53 -9.43 -27.38 -8.04
N LEU A 54 -8.91 -26.73 -9.08
CA LEU A 54 -8.36 -25.38 -8.95
C LEU A 54 -9.51 -24.38 -9.00
N ALA A 55 -9.78 -23.74 -7.88
CA ALA A 55 -10.90 -22.84 -7.72
C ALA A 55 -10.45 -21.38 -7.57
N GLY A 56 -11.33 -20.45 -7.94
CA GLY A 56 -11.22 -19.07 -7.54
C GLY A 56 -11.46 -18.89 -6.05
N PHE A 57 -10.87 -17.86 -5.43
CA PHE A 57 -10.94 -17.60 -3.98
C PHE A 57 -12.37 -17.60 -3.39
N PHE A 58 -13.37 -17.14 -4.13
CA PHE A 58 -14.77 -17.07 -3.68
C PHE A 58 -15.63 -18.26 -4.12
N PHE A 59 -15.09 -19.23 -4.86
CA PHE A 59 -15.87 -20.42 -5.18
C PHE A 59 -16.21 -21.18 -3.88
N PRO A 60 -17.47 -21.63 -3.68
CA PRO A 60 -17.90 -22.24 -2.43
C PRO A 60 -17.20 -23.59 -2.19
N VAL A 61 -16.11 -23.60 -1.43
CA VAL A 61 -15.34 -24.82 -1.14
C VAL A 61 -16.15 -25.86 -0.38
N GLU A 62 -17.22 -25.47 0.32
CA GLU A 62 -18.14 -26.42 0.95
C GLU A 62 -18.74 -27.39 -0.06
N LEU A 63 -19.02 -26.92 -1.29
CA LEU A 63 -19.48 -27.77 -2.39
C LEU A 63 -18.43 -28.85 -2.69
N LEU A 64 -17.18 -28.45 -2.88
CA LEU A 64 -16.06 -29.35 -3.21
C LEU A 64 -15.77 -30.36 -2.08
N HIS A 65 -15.80 -29.91 -0.82
CA HIS A 65 -15.63 -30.80 0.34
C HIS A 65 -16.80 -31.78 0.49
N GLY A 66 -18.02 -31.39 0.13
CA GLY A 66 -19.20 -32.27 0.06
C GLY A 66 -18.97 -33.46 -0.87
N HIS A 67 -18.39 -33.21 -2.04
CA HIS A 67 -17.98 -34.25 -3.01
C HIS A 67 -16.72 -35.03 -2.58
N GLY A 68 -16.06 -34.63 -1.49
CA GLY A 68 -14.82 -35.25 -1.02
C GLY A 68 -13.61 -34.93 -1.89
N MET A 69 -13.68 -33.88 -2.70
CA MET A 69 -12.60 -33.38 -3.56
C MET A 69 -11.56 -32.58 -2.76
N THR A 70 -10.42 -32.30 -3.40
CA THR A 70 -9.36 -31.45 -2.84
C THR A 70 -9.34 -30.10 -3.57
N PRO A 71 -9.89 -29.03 -2.98
CA PRO A 71 -9.80 -27.69 -3.57
C PRO A 71 -8.39 -27.09 -3.44
N MET A 72 -8.05 -26.19 -4.36
CA MET A 72 -6.90 -25.31 -4.27
C MET A 72 -7.27 -23.93 -4.83
N PHE A 73 -6.87 -22.84 -4.16
CA PHE A 73 -7.09 -21.50 -4.72
C PHE A 73 -5.90 -21.03 -5.55
N GLY A 74 -6.16 -20.48 -6.74
CA GLY A 74 -5.12 -19.90 -7.60
C GLY A 74 -4.33 -18.80 -6.88
N GLU A 75 -5.01 -17.94 -6.14
CA GLU A 75 -4.43 -16.85 -5.36
C GLU A 75 -3.48 -17.34 -4.27
N PHE A 76 -3.75 -18.52 -3.68
CA PHE A 76 -2.89 -19.11 -2.66
C PHE A 76 -1.63 -19.69 -3.29
N LEU A 77 -1.78 -20.34 -4.44
CA LEU A 77 -0.63 -20.84 -5.21
C LEU A 77 0.28 -19.70 -5.62
N ALA A 78 -0.28 -18.58 -6.09
CA ALA A 78 0.49 -17.39 -6.44
C ALA A 78 1.21 -16.79 -5.23
N SER A 79 0.51 -16.66 -4.09
CA SER A 79 1.11 -16.18 -2.83
C SER A 79 2.26 -17.08 -2.37
N ALA A 80 2.05 -18.40 -2.43
CA ALA A 80 3.06 -19.39 -2.09
C ALA A 80 4.27 -19.27 -3.03
N LEU A 81 4.04 -19.16 -4.34
CA LEU A 81 5.09 -18.98 -5.34
C LEU A 81 5.91 -17.71 -5.08
N ALA A 82 5.25 -16.57 -4.81
CA ALA A 82 5.88 -15.29 -4.49
C ALA A 82 6.78 -15.38 -3.25
N SER A 83 6.35 -16.14 -2.24
CA SER A 83 7.13 -16.33 -1.02
C SER A 83 8.46 -17.08 -1.26
N THR A 84 8.57 -17.82 -2.36
CA THR A 84 9.80 -18.56 -2.74
C THR A 84 10.76 -17.75 -3.60
N GLY A 85 10.32 -16.67 -4.24
CA GLY A 85 11.11 -15.92 -5.23
C GLY A 85 11.02 -16.47 -6.67
N LEU A 86 10.29 -17.58 -6.87
CA LEU A 86 10.10 -18.20 -8.20
C LEU A 86 9.08 -17.47 -9.07
N GLU A 87 8.33 -16.52 -8.51
CA GLU A 87 7.29 -15.78 -9.22
C GLU A 87 7.84 -14.96 -10.39
N LYS A 88 9.06 -14.43 -10.28
CA LYS A 88 9.70 -13.68 -11.37
C LYS A 88 9.83 -14.53 -12.63
N SER A 89 10.31 -15.76 -12.47
CA SER A 89 10.50 -16.70 -13.58
C SER A 89 9.16 -17.16 -14.15
N ALA A 90 8.18 -17.41 -13.28
CA ALA A 90 6.85 -17.81 -13.71
C ALA A 90 6.15 -16.69 -14.50
N LEU A 91 6.12 -15.46 -13.94
CA LEU A 91 5.50 -14.31 -14.59
C LEU A 91 6.16 -13.97 -15.93
N THR A 92 7.49 -13.95 -16.00
CA THR A 92 8.22 -13.69 -17.26
C THR A 92 7.84 -14.68 -18.35
N ALA A 93 7.50 -15.91 -18.00
CA ALA A 93 7.11 -16.89 -18.99
C ALA A 93 5.70 -16.69 -19.51
N VAL A 94 4.74 -16.36 -18.64
CA VAL A 94 3.34 -16.16 -19.07
C VAL A 94 3.16 -14.84 -19.81
N ASP A 95 4.07 -13.88 -19.64
CA ASP A 95 4.14 -12.63 -20.43
C ASP A 95 4.29 -12.92 -21.93
N GLY A 96 4.95 -14.03 -22.31
CA GLY A 96 5.12 -14.46 -23.70
C GLY A 96 3.96 -15.31 -24.26
N GLU A 97 2.99 -15.68 -23.42
CA GLU A 97 1.93 -16.65 -23.73
C GLU A 97 0.58 -15.98 -24.06
N GLY A 98 0.58 -14.66 -24.25
CA GLY A 98 -0.62 -13.88 -24.63
C GLY A 98 -1.39 -13.28 -23.45
N PHE A 99 -0.90 -13.42 -22.21
CA PHE A 99 -1.56 -12.81 -21.04
C PHE A 99 -1.10 -11.37 -20.84
N PRO A 100 -2.01 -10.38 -20.80
CA PRO A 100 -1.64 -8.99 -20.64
C PRO A 100 -0.87 -8.74 -19.33
N VAL A 101 0.22 -7.98 -19.41
CA VAL A 101 1.02 -7.60 -18.24
C VAL A 101 0.25 -6.74 -17.22
N GLU A 102 -0.87 -6.16 -17.64
CA GLU A 102 -1.78 -5.36 -16.81
C GLU A 102 -2.79 -6.24 -16.02
N SER A 103 -2.90 -7.52 -16.35
CA SER A 103 -3.78 -8.44 -15.63
C SER A 103 -3.21 -8.75 -14.24
N CYS A 104 -4.13 -8.94 -13.28
CA CYS A 104 -3.84 -9.30 -11.89
C CYS A 104 -2.79 -10.42 -11.79
N THR A 105 -1.72 -10.15 -11.05
CA THR A 105 -0.56 -11.04 -10.96
C THR A 105 -0.83 -12.29 -10.13
N PHE A 106 -1.84 -12.30 -9.25
CA PHE A 106 -2.32 -13.54 -8.63
C PHE A 106 -2.74 -14.56 -9.68
N HIS A 107 -3.51 -14.16 -10.68
CA HIS A 107 -3.99 -15.10 -11.70
C HIS A 107 -2.87 -15.49 -12.66
N ARG A 108 -2.07 -14.51 -13.13
CA ARG A 108 -0.92 -14.79 -14.01
C ARG A 108 0.11 -15.72 -13.37
N ALA A 109 0.48 -15.49 -12.11
CA ALA A 109 1.45 -16.34 -11.41
C ALA A 109 0.91 -17.76 -11.19
N ALA A 110 -0.38 -17.90 -10.84
CA ALA A 110 -1.02 -19.21 -10.70
C ALA A 110 -1.02 -19.98 -12.02
N MET A 111 -1.44 -19.34 -13.12
CA MET A 111 -1.43 -19.94 -14.45
C MET A 111 -0.02 -20.33 -14.88
N ALA A 112 0.95 -19.44 -14.70
CA ALA A 112 2.34 -19.69 -15.03
C ALA A 112 2.89 -20.92 -14.30
N ALA A 113 2.51 -21.14 -13.04
CA ALA A 113 2.94 -22.30 -12.27
C ALA A 113 2.45 -23.63 -12.89
N PHE A 114 1.22 -23.67 -13.42
CA PHE A 114 0.72 -24.85 -14.13
C PHE A 114 1.36 -25.02 -15.50
N LEU A 115 1.45 -23.94 -16.30
CA LEU A 115 2.03 -23.99 -17.65
C LEU A 115 3.53 -24.34 -17.66
N LYS A 116 4.26 -24.00 -16.59
CA LYS A 116 5.67 -24.40 -16.39
C LYS A 116 5.86 -25.77 -15.78
N GLY A 117 4.79 -26.46 -15.37
CA GLY A 117 4.87 -27.74 -14.68
C GLY A 117 5.44 -27.64 -13.26
N TYR A 118 5.38 -26.47 -12.62
CA TYR A 118 5.69 -26.33 -11.20
C TYR A 118 4.61 -26.94 -10.30
N LEU A 119 3.41 -27.16 -10.87
CA LEU A 119 2.30 -27.83 -10.23
C LEU A 119 1.82 -28.96 -11.14
N PRO A 120 1.36 -30.09 -10.57
CA PRO A 120 0.79 -31.18 -11.35
C PRO A 120 -0.57 -30.75 -11.93
N SER A 121 -1.06 -31.45 -12.95
CA SER A 121 -2.38 -31.17 -13.52
C SER A 121 -3.52 -31.39 -12.50
N VAL A 122 -4.58 -30.59 -12.64
CA VAL A 122 -5.84 -30.70 -11.88
C VAL A 122 -6.93 -31.35 -12.73
N ASP A 123 -8.00 -31.82 -12.08
CA ASP A 123 -9.09 -32.55 -12.76
C ASP A 123 -10.21 -31.64 -13.25
N ALA A 124 -10.34 -30.43 -12.67
CA ALA A 124 -11.22 -29.38 -13.15
C ALA A 124 -10.76 -28.01 -12.64
N VAL A 125 -11.27 -26.95 -13.27
CA VAL A 125 -11.17 -25.58 -12.78
C VAL A 125 -12.55 -25.01 -12.48
N ALA A 126 -12.65 -24.19 -11.44
CA ALA A 126 -13.91 -23.62 -10.97
C ALA A 126 -13.77 -22.11 -10.67
N ALA A 127 -14.66 -21.28 -11.21
CA ALA A 127 -14.60 -19.82 -11.06
C ALA A 127 -15.95 -19.21 -10.66
N THR A 128 -15.92 -17.95 -10.23
CA THR A 128 -17.12 -17.15 -10.01
C THR A 128 -16.93 -15.77 -10.64
N THR A 129 -17.96 -15.19 -11.27
CA THR A 129 -17.92 -13.79 -11.77
C THR A 129 -18.03 -12.75 -10.65
N HIS A 130 -17.74 -13.17 -9.42
CA HIS A 130 -18.06 -12.50 -8.17
C HIS A 130 -17.37 -11.12 -8.05
N LEU A 131 -16.04 -11.06 -7.96
CA LEU A 131 -15.33 -9.77 -7.81
C LEU A 131 -14.56 -9.31 -9.05
N CYS A 132 -14.21 -10.22 -9.97
CA CYS A 132 -13.44 -9.85 -11.15
C CYS A 132 -13.57 -10.85 -12.30
N ASP A 133 -13.60 -10.33 -13.53
CA ASP A 133 -13.61 -11.15 -14.74
C ASP A 133 -12.23 -11.72 -15.08
N THR A 134 -11.17 -11.07 -14.60
CA THR A 134 -9.79 -11.50 -14.88
C THR A 134 -9.52 -12.90 -14.35
N GLN A 135 -10.08 -13.26 -13.19
CA GLN A 135 -9.99 -14.63 -12.65
C GLN A 135 -10.70 -15.62 -13.58
N CYS A 136 -11.95 -15.34 -13.96
CA CYS A 136 -12.74 -16.22 -14.83
C CYS A 136 -12.02 -16.48 -16.15
N LYS A 137 -11.52 -15.43 -16.80
CA LYS A 137 -10.79 -15.56 -18.07
C LYS A 137 -9.46 -16.29 -17.94
N ALA A 138 -8.74 -16.06 -16.85
CA ALA A 138 -7.52 -16.80 -16.56
C ALA A 138 -7.78 -18.31 -16.37
N LEU A 139 -8.81 -18.66 -15.60
CA LEU A 139 -9.16 -20.06 -15.35
C LEU A 139 -9.78 -20.75 -16.57
N GLU A 140 -10.61 -20.05 -17.34
CA GLU A 140 -11.18 -20.53 -18.61
C GLU A 140 -10.07 -20.91 -19.60
N GLU A 141 -9.10 -20.01 -19.80
CA GLU A 141 -7.96 -20.25 -20.68
C GLU A 141 -7.06 -21.38 -20.16
N LEU A 142 -6.86 -21.48 -18.84
CA LEU A 142 -6.15 -22.62 -18.26
C LEU A 142 -6.87 -23.94 -18.54
N ALA A 143 -8.21 -23.96 -18.41
CA ALA A 143 -9.02 -25.14 -18.69
C ALA A 143 -8.86 -25.60 -20.13
N ALA A 144 -8.94 -24.65 -21.07
CA ALA A 144 -8.80 -24.92 -22.50
C ALA A 144 -7.42 -25.48 -22.84
N ARG A 145 -6.35 -24.92 -22.26
CA ARG A 145 -4.97 -25.39 -22.49
C ARG A 145 -4.69 -26.77 -21.87
N LEU A 146 -5.34 -27.08 -20.76
CA LEU A 146 -5.18 -28.37 -20.07
C LEU A 146 -6.17 -29.43 -20.54
N ASP A 147 -7.14 -29.06 -21.39
CA ASP A 147 -8.26 -29.90 -21.84
C ASP A 147 -9.04 -30.51 -20.66
N ILE A 148 -9.43 -29.65 -19.72
CA ILE A 148 -10.17 -30.04 -18.50
C ILE A 148 -11.47 -29.26 -18.35
N PRO A 149 -12.46 -29.79 -17.60
CA PRO A 149 -13.72 -29.11 -17.34
C PRO A 149 -13.55 -27.74 -16.68
N PHE A 150 -14.31 -26.76 -17.18
CA PHE A 150 -14.46 -25.44 -16.58
C PHE A 150 -15.87 -25.25 -16.02
N ILE A 151 -15.94 -24.98 -14.72
CA ILE A 151 -17.18 -24.70 -14.00
C ILE A 151 -17.17 -23.21 -13.65
N VAL A 152 -18.22 -22.48 -14.03
CA VAL A 152 -18.37 -21.07 -13.68
C VAL A 152 -19.71 -20.84 -13.01
N LEU A 153 -19.70 -20.10 -11.91
CA LEU A 153 -20.91 -19.54 -11.30
C LEU A 153 -20.98 -18.06 -11.67
N ASP A 154 -22.00 -17.70 -12.43
CA ASP A 154 -22.29 -16.30 -12.72
C ASP A 154 -23.03 -15.68 -11.53
N VAL A 155 -22.35 -14.79 -10.81
CA VAL A 155 -22.82 -14.15 -9.58
C VAL A 155 -23.42 -12.77 -9.90
N PRO A 156 -24.73 -12.57 -9.69
CA PRO A 156 -25.35 -11.25 -9.83
C PRO A 156 -24.75 -10.19 -8.90
N GLN A 157 -24.80 -8.93 -9.32
CA GLN A 157 -24.28 -7.80 -8.55
C GLN A 157 -25.22 -7.33 -7.42
N GLU A 158 -26.48 -7.75 -7.46
CA GLU A 158 -27.51 -7.40 -6.49
C GLU A 158 -28.05 -8.63 -5.76
N ASP A 159 -28.32 -8.47 -4.47
CA ASP A 159 -28.90 -9.51 -3.63
C ASP A 159 -30.44 -9.40 -3.62
N THR A 160 -31.08 -9.90 -4.68
CA THR A 160 -32.55 -10.00 -4.78
C THR A 160 -33.02 -11.45 -4.66
N PRO A 161 -34.31 -11.71 -4.34
CA PRO A 161 -34.86 -13.07 -4.32
C PRO A 161 -34.65 -13.83 -5.66
N GLU A 162 -34.75 -13.12 -6.78
CA GLU A 162 -34.53 -13.68 -8.12
C GLU A 162 -33.06 -14.02 -8.33
N ALA A 163 -32.14 -13.13 -7.93
CA ALA A 163 -30.69 -13.36 -7.99
C ALA A 163 -30.27 -14.57 -7.14
N ARG A 164 -30.83 -14.70 -5.93
CA ARG A 164 -30.61 -15.85 -5.04
C ARG A 164 -31.07 -17.15 -5.70
N THR A 165 -32.25 -17.14 -6.31
CA THR A 165 -32.82 -18.31 -7.01
C THR A 165 -31.98 -18.70 -8.22
N TYR A 166 -31.61 -17.72 -9.05
CA TYR A 166 -30.75 -17.91 -10.24
C TYR A 166 -29.40 -18.53 -9.87
N LEU A 167 -28.73 -17.97 -8.86
CA LEU A 167 -27.43 -18.47 -8.43
C LEU A 167 -27.54 -19.86 -7.75
N ALA A 168 -28.62 -20.12 -7.00
CA ALA A 168 -28.86 -21.44 -6.42
C ALA A 168 -29.02 -22.53 -7.49
N GLN A 169 -29.74 -22.24 -8.59
CA GLN A 169 -29.89 -23.16 -9.72
C GLN A 169 -28.54 -23.46 -10.41
N GLN A 170 -27.68 -22.45 -10.56
CA GLN A 170 -26.33 -22.64 -11.09
C GLN A 170 -25.46 -23.51 -10.16
N ILE A 171 -25.56 -23.31 -8.84
CA ILE A 171 -24.85 -24.13 -7.85
C ILE A 171 -25.34 -25.58 -7.91
N GLU A 172 -26.64 -25.82 -8.08
CA GLU A 172 -27.19 -27.17 -8.27
C GLU A 172 -26.72 -27.82 -9.57
N HIS A 173 -26.60 -27.04 -10.65
CA HIS A 173 -26.01 -27.53 -11.89
C HIS A 173 -24.52 -27.91 -11.69
N ALA A 174 -23.75 -27.07 -10.98
CA ALA A 174 -22.37 -27.36 -10.62
C ALA A 174 -22.24 -28.63 -9.76
N ASP A 175 -23.14 -28.85 -8.79
CA ASP A 175 -23.22 -30.11 -8.00
C ASP A 175 -23.36 -31.34 -8.91
N SER A 176 -24.14 -31.23 -9.99
CA SER A 176 -24.33 -32.33 -10.95
C SER A 176 -23.04 -32.65 -11.74
N VAL A 177 -22.33 -31.61 -12.18
CA VAL A 177 -21.02 -31.77 -12.86
C VAL A 177 -19.98 -32.37 -11.91
N LEU A 178 -19.89 -31.84 -10.70
CA LEU A 178 -18.95 -32.32 -9.68
C LEU A 178 -19.27 -33.74 -9.21
N SER A 179 -20.55 -34.13 -9.14
CA SER A 179 -20.98 -35.49 -8.87
C SER A 179 -20.44 -36.48 -9.91
N THR A 180 -20.48 -36.09 -11.18
CA THR A 180 -19.93 -36.89 -12.29
C THR A 180 -18.42 -37.06 -12.15
N LEU A 181 -17.69 -35.98 -11.83
CA LEU A 181 -16.24 -35.99 -11.67
C LEU A 181 -15.76 -36.75 -10.44
N SER A 182 -16.49 -36.67 -9.32
CA SER A 182 -16.12 -37.34 -8.07
C SER A 182 -16.63 -38.76 -7.94
N GLY A 183 -17.64 -39.15 -8.71
CA GLY A 183 -18.43 -40.35 -8.46
C GLY A 183 -19.24 -40.29 -7.16
N LYS A 184 -19.39 -39.11 -6.54
CA LYS A 184 -20.12 -38.92 -5.28
C LYS A 184 -21.08 -37.74 -5.39
N ARG A 185 -22.36 -37.98 -5.10
CA ARG A 185 -23.33 -36.92 -4.84
C ARG A 185 -23.49 -36.71 -3.32
N PRO A 186 -23.35 -35.48 -2.79
CA PRO A 186 -23.50 -35.22 -1.36
C PRO A 186 -24.92 -35.55 -0.87
N SER A 187 -25.02 -36.31 0.21
CA SER A 187 -26.29 -36.57 0.88
C SER A 187 -26.68 -35.42 1.82
N ARG A 188 -27.91 -35.46 2.35
CA ARG A 188 -28.31 -34.56 3.45
C ARG A 188 -27.37 -34.62 4.64
N THR A 189 -26.90 -35.82 5.01
CA THR A 189 -25.96 -35.99 6.13
C THR A 189 -24.56 -35.45 5.82
N ASP A 190 -24.13 -35.50 4.55
CA ASP A 190 -22.92 -34.81 4.12
C ASP A 190 -23.05 -33.29 4.27
N TRP A 191 -24.18 -32.70 3.85
CA TRP A 191 -24.45 -31.26 4.00
C TRP A 191 -24.51 -30.84 5.47
N GLU A 192 -25.24 -31.56 6.32
CA GLU A 192 -25.29 -31.31 7.76
C GLU A 192 -23.89 -31.30 8.38
N ARG A 193 -23.02 -32.23 7.98
CA ARG A 193 -21.63 -32.29 8.45
C ARG A 193 -20.77 -31.14 7.93
N VAL A 194 -20.74 -30.92 6.62
CA VAL A 194 -19.89 -29.89 5.98
C VAL A 194 -20.32 -28.50 6.41
N PHE A 195 -21.62 -28.20 6.36
CA PHE A 195 -22.12 -26.88 6.78
C PHE A 195 -22.00 -26.70 8.28
N GLY A 196 -22.16 -27.76 9.08
CA GLY A 196 -21.87 -27.74 10.51
C GLY A 196 -20.44 -27.27 10.78
N TYR A 197 -19.45 -27.88 10.14
CA TYR A 197 -18.05 -27.45 10.29
C TYR A 197 -17.76 -26.06 9.72
N SER A 198 -18.38 -25.69 8.61
CA SER A 198 -18.25 -24.34 8.04
C SER A 198 -18.82 -23.27 8.99
N ASN A 199 -20.00 -23.53 9.58
CA ASN A 199 -20.63 -22.64 10.55
C ASN A 199 -19.82 -22.53 11.85
N GLU A 200 -19.24 -23.63 12.34
CA GLU A 200 -18.31 -23.60 13.47
C GLU A 200 -17.04 -22.80 13.16
N ALA A 201 -16.46 -23.00 11.97
CA ALA A 201 -15.28 -22.28 11.51
C ALA A 201 -15.58 -20.79 11.36
N ARG A 202 -16.70 -20.42 10.73
CA ARG A 202 -17.22 -19.06 10.64
C ARG A 202 -17.33 -18.40 12.01
N ALA A 203 -17.98 -19.07 12.97
CA ALA A 203 -18.10 -18.55 14.33
C ALA A 203 -16.73 -18.36 15.02
N ALA A 204 -15.77 -19.26 14.75
CA ALA A 204 -14.40 -19.12 15.23
C ALA A 204 -13.66 -17.94 14.57
N MET A 205 -13.81 -17.74 13.26
CA MET A 205 -13.24 -16.58 12.53
C MET A 205 -13.81 -15.26 13.05
N VAL A 206 -15.13 -15.17 13.27
CA VAL A 206 -15.77 -13.98 13.86
C VAL A 206 -15.20 -13.68 15.26
N ARG A 207 -15.07 -14.71 16.11
CA ARG A 207 -14.45 -14.54 17.44
C ARG A 207 -12.99 -14.14 17.35
N LEU A 208 -12.25 -14.70 16.39
CA LEU A 208 -10.84 -14.37 16.18
C LEU A 208 -10.68 -12.92 15.74
N ASN A 209 -11.48 -12.44 14.80
CA ASN A 209 -11.45 -11.04 14.37
C ASN A 209 -11.79 -10.07 15.52
N LYS A 210 -12.80 -10.38 16.34
CA LYS A 210 -13.08 -9.62 17.57
C LYS A 210 -11.89 -9.59 18.53
N LEU A 211 -11.24 -10.74 18.72
CA LEU A 211 -10.06 -10.84 19.58
C LEU A 211 -8.89 -10.04 19.02
N ARG A 212 -8.62 -10.13 17.71
CA ARG A 212 -7.56 -9.38 17.03
C ARG A 212 -7.81 -7.88 17.10
N ALA A 213 -9.05 -7.45 16.84
CA ALA A 213 -9.48 -6.07 16.97
C ALA A 213 -9.32 -5.55 18.41
N ALA A 214 -9.42 -6.39 19.44
CA ALA A 214 -9.18 -6.00 20.83
C ALA A 214 -7.72 -6.20 21.31
N ALA A 215 -6.90 -6.96 20.58
CA ALA A 215 -5.53 -7.32 20.99
C ALA A 215 -4.59 -6.11 20.89
N PRO A 216 -3.59 -5.97 21.78
CA PRO A 216 -2.62 -4.88 21.69
C PRO A 216 -1.79 -4.94 20.39
N ALA A 217 -1.27 -3.80 19.95
CA ALA A 217 -0.32 -3.77 18.84
C ALA A 217 0.93 -4.61 19.18
N GLY A 218 1.46 -5.33 18.19
CA GLY A 218 2.51 -6.34 18.40
C GLY A 218 2.02 -7.79 18.43
N VAL A 219 0.71 -8.03 18.58
CA VAL A 219 0.17 -9.39 18.68
C VAL A 219 -0.38 -9.90 17.34
N CYS A 220 -0.94 -9.01 16.52
CA CYS A 220 -1.59 -9.34 15.26
C CYS A 220 -0.90 -8.61 14.10
N GLY A 221 -0.65 -9.34 13.03
CA GLY A 221 -0.03 -8.83 11.80
C GLY A 221 -0.39 -9.71 10.62
N LYS A 222 0.36 -9.58 9.52
CA LYS A 222 0.08 -10.30 8.25
C LYS A 222 -0.06 -11.82 8.42
N ASP A 223 0.71 -12.44 9.32
CA ASP A 223 0.71 -13.89 9.51
C ASP A 223 -0.66 -14.43 9.97
N VAL A 224 -1.35 -13.70 10.87
CA VAL A 224 -2.69 -14.08 11.35
C VAL A 224 -3.72 -13.92 10.23
N SER A 225 -3.63 -12.84 9.45
CA SER A 225 -4.47 -12.63 8.27
C SER A 225 -4.29 -13.78 7.26
N THR A 226 -3.04 -14.15 6.98
CA THR A 226 -2.70 -15.26 6.08
C THR A 226 -3.27 -16.58 6.57
N ALA A 227 -3.18 -16.85 7.88
CA ALA A 227 -3.74 -18.06 8.49
C ALA A 227 -5.27 -18.13 8.39
N LEU A 228 -5.97 -17.01 8.58
CA LEU A 228 -7.42 -16.92 8.40
C LEU A 228 -7.85 -17.11 6.96
N ILE A 229 -7.13 -16.49 6.02
CA ILE A 229 -7.30 -16.68 4.58
C ILE A 229 -7.15 -18.18 4.25
N GLN A 230 -6.07 -18.82 4.69
CA GLN A 230 -5.84 -20.25 4.50
C GLN A 230 -6.94 -21.14 5.10
N ALA A 231 -7.48 -20.76 6.27
CA ALA A 231 -8.58 -21.48 6.88
C ALA A 231 -9.86 -21.44 6.03
N GLN A 232 -10.06 -20.43 5.17
CA GLN A 232 -11.20 -20.38 4.25
C GLN A 232 -11.18 -21.51 3.22
N LEU A 233 -10.02 -21.92 2.71
CA LEU A 233 -9.91 -23.08 1.80
C LEU A 233 -10.37 -24.40 2.47
N MET A 234 -10.32 -24.45 3.80
CA MET A 234 -10.65 -25.62 4.60
C MET A 234 -12.01 -25.53 5.28
N THR A 235 -12.82 -24.51 5.03
CA THR A 235 -14.17 -24.45 5.62
C THR A 235 -14.98 -25.65 5.16
N GLY A 236 -15.66 -26.31 6.09
CA GLY A 236 -16.33 -27.59 5.82
C GLY A 236 -15.57 -28.84 6.28
N LEU A 237 -14.34 -28.69 6.78
CA LEU A 237 -13.55 -29.78 7.36
C LEU A 237 -13.47 -29.72 8.90
N PRO A 238 -13.42 -30.88 9.59
CA PRO A 238 -13.46 -30.94 11.07
C PRO A 238 -12.26 -30.31 11.76
N GLN A 239 -11.09 -30.30 11.12
CA GLN A 239 -9.87 -29.72 11.70
C GLN A 239 -9.91 -28.18 11.74
N THR A 240 -10.62 -27.54 10.82
CA THR A 240 -10.63 -26.09 10.64
C THR A 240 -11.15 -25.35 11.87
N PRO A 241 -12.34 -25.65 12.42
CA PRO A 241 -12.80 -24.99 13.64
C PRO A 241 -11.89 -25.29 14.84
N ARG A 242 -11.27 -26.48 14.92
CA ARG A 242 -10.34 -26.83 16.00
C ARG A 242 -9.08 -25.96 15.96
N LEU A 243 -8.47 -25.80 14.78
CA LEU A 243 -7.27 -24.99 14.59
C LEU A 243 -7.55 -23.51 14.83
N LEU A 244 -8.69 -22.99 14.37
CA LEU A 244 -9.10 -21.61 14.61
C LEU A 244 -9.37 -21.31 16.09
N LYS A 245 -10.04 -22.23 16.81
CA LYS A 245 -10.25 -22.11 18.27
C LYS A 245 -8.90 -22.07 19.01
N ARG A 246 -7.97 -22.97 18.65
CA ARG A 246 -6.61 -22.99 19.21
C ARG A 246 -5.83 -21.72 18.90
N LEU A 247 -5.92 -21.19 17.67
CA LEU A 247 -5.30 -19.92 17.31
C LEU A 247 -5.87 -18.75 18.15
N ALA A 248 -7.16 -18.78 18.45
CA ALA A 248 -7.78 -17.77 19.34
C ALA A 248 -7.24 -17.85 20.78
N GLU A 249 -7.02 -19.06 21.32
CA GLU A 249 -6.41 -19.25 22.63
C GLU A 249 -4.97 -18.74 22.65
N GLU A 250 -4.20 -19.06 21.60
CA GLU A 250 -2.82 -18.61 21.41
C GLU A 250 -2.73 -17.07 21.36
N ILE A 251 -3.57 -16.42 20.55
CA ILE A 251 -3.62 -14.94 20.49
C ILE A 251 -4.01 -14.35 21.85
N ARG A 252 -5.02 -14.92 22.53
CA ARG A 252 -5.47 -14.42 23.84
C ARG A 252 -4.33 -14.47 24.86
N TRP A 253 -3.59 -15.57 24.90
CA TRP A 253 -2.47 -15.75 25.81
C TRP A 253 -1.33 -14.78 25.51
N VAL A 254 -1.00 -14.55 24.23
CA VAL A 254 0.01 -13.55 23.85
C VAL A 254 -0.46 -12.15 24.23
N SER A 255 -1.73 -11.81 24.00
CA SER A 255 -2.31 -10.50 24.36
C SER A 255 -2.24 -10.19 25.85
N THR A 256 -2.28 -11.20 26.73
CA THR A 256 -2.13 -11.00 28.19
C THR A 256 -0.67 -10.97 28.64
N SER A 257 0.26 -11.42 27.80
CA SER A 257 1.68 -11.58 28.12
C SER A 257 2.57 -10.51 27.49
N VAL A 258 1.99 -9.64 26.66
CA VAL A 258 2.66 -8.54 25.97
C VAL A 258 2.06 -7.25 26.50
N ASP A 259 2.84 -6.50 27.27
CA ASP A 259 2.56 -5.07 27.44
C ASP A 259 2.62 -4.44 26.05
N SER A 260 1.61 -3.65 25.67
CA SER A 260 1.58 -3.00 24.36
C SER A 260 2.96 -2.40 24.07
N ALA A 261 3.58 -2.79 22.95
CA ALA A 261 4.93 -2.31 22.65
C ALA A 261 4.92 -0.77 22.69
N HIS A 262 5.82 -0.18 23.47
CA HIS A 262 5.88 1.27 23.64
C HIS A 262 6.01 1.95 22.27
N GLY A 263 5.11 2.88 21.96
CA GLY A 263 5.07 3.58 20.67
C GLY A 263 4.59 2.75 19.48
N ALA A 264 3.82 1.68 19.70
CA ALA A 264 3.18 0.89 18.64
C ALA A 264 1.84 1.48 18.21
N PHE A 265 1.56 1.44 16.90
CA PHE A 265 0.28 1.88 16.34
C PHE A 265 -0.51 0.71 15.78
N ARG A 266 -1.83 0.79 15.92
CA ARG A 266 -2.82 -0.18 15.51
C ARG A 266 -3.40 0.24 14.17
N LEU A 267 -3.40 -0.68 13.21
CA LEU A 267 -3.89 -0.41 11.86
C LEU A 267 -5.07 -1.31 11.50
N VAL A 268 -6.00 -0.77 10.71
CA VAL A 268 -6.86 -1.58 9.84
C VAL A 268 -6.20 -1.66 8.47
N TRP A 269 -6.07 -2.87 7.92
CA TRP A 269 -5.50 -3.11 6.59
C TRP A 269 -6.59 -3.39 5.56
N LEU A 270 -6.56 -2.70 4.43
CA LEU A 270 -7.53 -2.87 3.35
C LEU A 270 -6.88 -3.54 2.13
N LEU A 271 -7.65 -4.40 1.47
CA LEU A 271 -7.21 -5.34 0.43
C LEU A 271 -6.17 -6.37 0.92
N THR A 272 -5.36 -6.92 0.01
CA THR A 272 -4.43 -8.03 0.27
C THR A 272 -3.04 -7.52 0.64
N PHE A 273 -2.27 -8.32 1.38
CA PHE A 273 -0.86 -8.03 1.67
C PHE A 273 0.07 -8.42 0.52
N PRO A 274 1.25 -7.79 0.37
CA PRO A 274 2.28 -8.29 -0.54
C PRO A 274 2.96 -9.54 0.02
N TYR A 275 3.12 -10.57 -0.82
CA TYR A 275 3.65 -11.90 -0.48
C TYR A 275 5.07 -12.18 -0.99
N PHE A 276 5.58 -11.41 -1.94
CA PHE A 276 6.93 -11.62 -2.45
C PHE A 276 8.01 -11.43 -1.40
N LYS A 277 9.13 -12.14 -1.55
CA LYS A 277 10.27 -12.05 -0.63
C LYS A 277 10.90 -10.65 -0.67
N GLY A 278 11.11 -10.04 0.51
CA GLY A 278 11.72 -8.71 0.63
C GLY A 278 10.74 -7.54 0.51
N ASN A 279 9.42 -7.80 0.61
CA ASN A 279 8.41 -6.74 0.71
C ASN A 279 8.58 -5.89 1.99
N PHE A 280 7.84 -4.77 2.07
CA PHE A 280 7.95 -3.79 3.17
C PHE A 280 7.22 -4.18 4.46
N VAL A 281 6.36 -5.20 4.48
CA VAL A 281 5.54 -5.52 5.67
C VAL A 281 6.39 -5.80 6.92
N PRO A 282 7.49 -6.57 6.86
CA PRO A 282 8.38 -6.72 8.01
C PRO A 282 9.00 -5.40 8.49
N PHE A 283 9.33 -4.48 7.58
CA PHE A 283 9.84 -3.16 7.95
C PHE A 283 8.75 -2.33 8.65
N MET A 284 7.52 -2.35 8.13
CA MET A 284 6.36 -1.70 8.73
C MET A 284 6.10 -2.21 10.17
N GLU A 285 5.98 -3.53 10.34
CA GLU A 285 5.65 -4.12 11.64
C GLU A 285 6.83 -4.00 12.63
N ARG A 286 8.06 -4.30 12.21
CA ARG A 286 9.20 -4.47 13.12
C ARG A 286 10.05 -3.22 13.31
N THR A 287 10.11 -2.35 12.32
CA THR A 287 10.93 -1.12 12.38
C THR A 287 10.07 0.10 12.70
N LEU A 288 8.90 0.20 12.07
CA LEU A 288 7.99 1.33 12.26
C LEU A 288 6.93 1.10 13.35
N ASN A 289 6.84 -0.12 13.88
CA ASN A 289 5.91 -0.51 14.94
C ASN A 289 4.44 -0.27 14.55
N LEU A 290 4.12 -0.51 13.28
CA LEU A 290 2.79 -0.38 12.68
C LEU A 290 2.16 -1.78 12.52
N TRP A 291 1.07 -2.07 13.24
CA TRP A 291 0.53 -3.42 13.36
C TRP A 291 -0.91 -3.55 12.88
N PRO A 292 -1.17 -4.31 11.80
CA PRO A 292 -2.52 -4.65 11.37
C PRO A 292 -3.26 -5.52 12.40
N VAL A 293 -4.23 -4.92 13.07
CA VAL A 293 -5.07 -5.61 14.08
C VAL A 293 -6.35 -6.19 13.46
N LEU A 294 -6.73 -5.72 12.28
CA LEU A 294 -7.86 -6.24 11.52
C LEU A 294 -7.60 -6.00 10.03
N ASP A 295 -8.16 -6.82 9.16
CA ASP A 295 -8.03 -6.68 7.71
C ASP A 295 -9.32 -7.02 6.95
N GLU A 296 -9.45 -6.43 5.76
CA GLU A 296 -10.65 -6.49 4.93
C GLU A 296 -10.96 -7.91 4.43
N ILE A 297 -9.94 -8.64 3.97
CA ILE A 297 -10.11 -9.96 3.31
C ILE A 297 -10.59 -11.02 4.30
N THR A 298 -10.20 -10.92 5.57
CA THR A 298 -10.61 -11.87 6.61
C THR A 298 -11.89 -11.48 7.33
N HIS A 299 -12.50 -10.33 7.01
CA HIS A 299 -13.77 -9.94 7.60
C HIS A 299 -14.89 -10.89 7.16
N VAL A 300 -15.69 -11.35 8.13
CA VAL A 300 -16.77 -12.33 7.89
C VAL A 300 -18.09 -11.59 7.77
N PHE A 301 -18.71 -11.67 6.59
CA PHE A 301 -19.94 -10.93 6.25
C PHE A 301 -21.16 -11.82 5.98
N TRP A 302 -20.98 -13.12 5.75
CA TRP A 302 -22.07 -14.03 5.39
C TRP A 302 -22.76 -14.63 6.61
N ASP A 303 -24.00 -15.09 6.46
CA ASP A 303 -24.79 -15.78 7.50
C ASP A 303 -24.43 -17.27 7.65
N PRO A 304 -24.86 -17.94 8.76
CA PRO A 304 -24.75 -19.39 8.88
C PRO A 304 -25.46 -20.12 7.73
N LEU A 305 -24.83 -21.16 7.20
CA LEU A 305 -25.36 -21.98 6.12
C LEU A 305 -26.43 -22.96 6.64
N ASP A 306 -27.54 -23.09 5.92
CA ASP A 306 -28.64 -24.01 6.21
C ASP A 306 -28.50 -25.30 5.39
N PRO A 307 -28.23 -26.46 6.02
CA PRO A 307 -28.05 -27.72 5.31
C PRO A 307 -29.34 -28.28 4.69
N GLN A 308 -30.51 -27.76 5.08
CA GLN A 308 -31.78 -28.15 4.45
C GLN A 308 -31.97 -27.50 3.09
N ARG A 309 -31.28 -26.37 2.85
CA ARG A 309 -31.34 -25.60 1.61
C ARG A 309 -29.92 -25.25 1.17
N PRO A 310 -29.12 -26.26 0.77
CA PRO A 310 -27.69 -26.10 0.59
C PRO A 310 -27.33 -25.09 -0.51
N TYR A 311 -28.00 -25.17 -1.66
CA TYR A 311 -27.72 -24.31 -2.80
C TYR A 311 -28.15 -22.86 -2.56
N GLU A 312 -29.34 -22.64 -1.98
CA GLU A 312 -29.82 -21.30 -1.59
C GLU A 312 -28.87 -20.67 -0.56
N SER A 313 -28.43 -21.43 0.45
CA SER A 313 -27.51 -20.92 1.47
C SER A 313 -26.15 -20.50 0.91
N LEU A 314 -25.60 -21.28 -0.03
CA LEU A 314 -24.36 -20.93 -0.70
C LEU A 314 -24.53 -19.72 -1.62
N ALA A 315 -25.67 -19.61 -2.32
CA ALA A 315 -26.00 -18.44 -3.12
C ALA A 315 -26.05 -17.16 -2.27
N VAL A 316 -26.75 -17.21 -1.13
CA VAL A 316 -26.82 -16.09 -0.17
C VAL A 316 -25.44 -15.73 0.35
N LYS A 317 -24.61 -16.72 0.74
CA LYS A 317 -23.22 -16.48 1.19
C LYS A 317 -22.40 -15.69 0.17
N LEU A 318 -22.55 -15.99 -1.13
CA LEU A 318 -21.86 -15.28 -2.20
C LEU A 318 -22.42 -13.85 -2.36
N LEU A 319 -23.74 -13.69 -2.43
CA LEU A 319 -24.40 -12.40 -2.67
C LEU A 319 -24.22 -11.40 -1.52
N GLN A 320 -24.01 -11.88 -0.28
CA GLN A 320 -23.76 -11.04 0.91
C GLN A 320 -22.37 -10.39 0.94
N ASN A 321 -21.50 -10.65 -0.04
CA ASN A 321 -20.17 -10.05 -0.05
C ASN A 321 -20.25 -8.54 -0.31
N PRO A 322 -19.68 -7.70 0.58
CA PRO A 322 -19.75 -6.24 0.47
C PRO A 322 -18.96 -5.67 -0.73
N GLY A 323 -18.15 -6.49 -1.40
CA GLY A 323 -17.50 -6.13 -2.66
C GLY A 323 -18.42 -6.19 -3.89
N LEU A 324 -19.63 -6.75 -3.77
CA LEU A 324 -20.63 -6.81 -4.86
C LEU A 324 -21.51 -5.57 -4.91
N GLY A 325 -21.82 -5.11 -6.12
CA GLY A 325 -22.75 -4.00 -6.34
C GLY A 325 -22.16 -2.62 -5.98
N PRO A 326 -22.96 -1.71 -5.40
CA PRO A 326 -22.51 -0.34 -5.15
C PRO A 326 -21.41 -0.26 -4.08
N VAL A 327 -20.49 0.68 -4.26
CA VAL A 327 -19.33 0.89 -3.38
C VAL A 327 -19.72 1.15 -1.92
N ASP A 328 -20.93 1.65 -1.68
CA ASP A 328 -21.46 1.94 -0.34
C ASP A 328 -21.43 0.72 0.58
N ARG A 329 -21.66 -0.49 0.06
CA ARG A 329 -21.57 -1.73 0.86
C ARG A 329 -20.17 -1.96 1.42
N ARG A 330 -19.14 -1.69 0.60
CA ARG A 330 -17.72 -1.74 1.03
C ARG A 330 -17.44 -0.65 2.05
N VAL A 331 -17.93 0.57 1.83
CA VAL A 331 -17.79 1.70 2.75
C VAL A 331 -18.41 1.38 4.12
N GLU A 332 -19.61 0.83 4.16
CA GLU A 332 -20.28 0.40 5.40
C GLU A 332 -19.51 -0.68 6.15
N MET A 333 -18.93 -1.66 5.43
CA MET A 333 -18.06 -2.67 6.04
C MET A 333 -16.81 -2.02 6.65
N VAL A 334 -16.14 -1.14 5.92
CA VAL A 334 -14.93 -0.44 6.42
C VAL A 334 -15.27 0.41 7.65
N GLU A 335 -16.40 1.11 7.64
CA GLU A 335 -16.88 1.87 8.80
C GLU A 335 -17.06 0.97 10.03
N ARG A 336 -17.69 -0.19 9.85
CA ARG A 336 -17.86 -1.18 10.93
C ARG A 336 -16.53 -1.66 11.48
N MET A 337 -15.58 -1.98 10.60
CA MET A 337 -14.23 -2.41 10.99
C MET A 337 -13.49 -1.34 11.78
N VAL A 338 -13.57 -0.07 11.35
CA VAL A 338 -12.96 1.06 12.05
C VAL A 338 -13.58 1.26 13.43
N ARG A 339 -14.92 1.19 13.54
CA ARG A 339 -15.63 1.28 14.82
C ARG A 339 -15.27 0.15 15.79
N GLU A 340 -15.08 -1.07 15.26
CA GLU A 340 -14.71 -2.25 16.03
C GLU A 340 -13.26 -2.20 16.51
N ALA A 341 -12.30 -1.90 15.61
CA ALA A 341 -10.87 -1.94 15.91
C ALA A 341 -10.34 -0.67 16.57
N LYS A 342 -11.02 0.47 16.40
CA LYS A 342 -10.57 1.81 16.82
C LYS A 342 -9.09 2.04 16.49
N PRO A 343 -8.70 1.95 15.20
CA PRO A 343 -7.30 1.99 14.83
C PRO A 343 -6.72 3.41 14.96
N ASP A 344 -5.40 3.49 15.10
CA ASP A 344 -4.65 4.75 15.00
C ASP A 344 -4.59 5.25 13.56
N GLY A 345 -4.66 4.33 12.58
CA GLY A 345 -4.72 4.66 11.16
C GLY A 345 -5.20 3.49 10.30
N VAL A 346 -5.52 3.77 9.04
CA VAL A 346 -5.92 2.75 8.05
C VAL A 346 -4.93 2.79 6.89
N VAL A 347 -4.48 1.61 6.47
CA VAL A 347 -3.62 1.46 5.28
C VAL A 347 -4.37 0.66 4.23
N HIS A 348 -4.48 1.20 3.03
CA HIS A 348 -4.93 0.48 1.85
C HIS A 348 -3.74 0.14 0.97
N PHE A 349 -3.65 -1.12 0.52
CA PHE A 349 -2.62 -1.53 -0.43
C PHE A 349 -3.23 -1.78 -1.81
N SER A 350 -3.07 -0.81 -2.71
CA SER A 350 -3.54 -0.80 -4.10
C SER A 350 -2.74 -1.78 -4.96
N HIS A 351 -3.12 -3.05 -4.91
CA HIS A 351 -2.55 -4.12 -5.73
C HIS A 351 -2.78 -3.86 -7.23
N TRP A 352 -1.71 -3.84 -8.02
CA TRP A 352 -1.77 -3.68 -9.48
C TRP A 352 -2.57 -4.80 -10.15
N GLY A 353 -3.46 -4.42 -11.06
CA GLY A 353 -4.40 -5.34 -11.71
C GLY A 353 -5.69 -5.64 -10.91
N CYS A 354 -5.79 -5.22 -9.65
CA CYS A 354 -7.03 -5.34 -8.87
C CYS A 354 -7.96 -4.14 -9.11
N ARG A 355 -8.76 -4.19 -10.19
CA ARG A 355 -9.68 -3.10 -10.55
C ARG A 355 -10.73 -2.82 -9.47
N GLN A 356 -11.33 -3.88 -8.91
CA GLN A 356 -12.35 -3.77 -7.87
C GLN A 356 -11.77 -3.14 -6.59
N GLY A 357 -10.60 -3.60 -6.15
CA GLY A 357 -9.93 -3.08 -4.95
C GLY A 357 -9.55 -1.61 -5.07
N GLN A 358 -9.10 -1.17 -6.25
CA GLN A 358 -8.66 0.20 -6.49
C GLN A 358 -9.80 1.18 -6.80
N GLY A 359 -10.87 0.72 -7.49
CA GLY A 359 -11.94 1.61 -7.94
C GLY A 359 -12.68 2.33 -6.82
N GLY A 360 -12.76 1.74 -5.62
CA GLY A 360 -13.48 2.29 -4.46
C GLY A 360 -12.63 3.11 -3.48
N VAL A 361 -11.32 3.27 -3.72
CA VAL A 361 -10.39 3.87 -2.74
C VAL A 361 -10.79 5.30 -2.36
N ARG A 362 -11.32 6.08 -3.30
CA ARG A 362 -11.75 7.46 -3.03
C ARG A 362 -12.91 7.52 -2.04
N ALA A 363 -13.92 6.66 -2.21
CA ALA A 363 -15.08 6.61 -1.31
C ALA A 363 -14.65 6.19 0.10
N VAL A 364 -13.70 5.25 0.21
CA VAL A 364 -13.10 4.85 1.48
C VAL A 364 -12.31 6.00 2.12
N ALA A 365 -11.51 6.74 1.35
CA ALA A 365 -10.76 7.89 1.86
C ALA A 365 -11.68 8.98 2.42
N GLU A 366 -12.79 9.28 1.73
CA GLU A 366 -13.79 10.27 2.16
C GLU A 366 -14.51 9.83 3.45
N LEU A 367 -14.80 8.53 3.59
CA LEU A 367 -15.31 7.97 4.84
C LEU A 367 -14.31 8.21 5.99
N LEU A 368 -13.04 7.88 5.80
CA LEU A 368 -12.03 7.95 6.85
C LEU A 368 -11.72 9.39 7.25
N GLU A 369 -11.76 10.33 6.30
CA GLU A 369 -11.70 11.77 6.57
C GLU A 369 -12.87 12.20 7.47
N ARG A 370 -14.10 11.79 7.16
CA ARG A 370 -15.29 12.07 8.00
C ARG A 370 -15.21 11.43 9.39
N LEU A 371 -14.59 10.26 9.50
CA LEU A 371 -14.34 9.58 10.79
C LEU A 371 -13.10 10.14 11.53
N ASN A 372 -12.37 11.09 10.93
CA ASN A 372 -11.14 11.67 11.46
C ASN A 372 -10.05 10.62 11.76
N VAL A 373 -9.96 9.58 10.92
CA VAL A 373 -8.97 8.51 11.02
C VAL A 373 -7.91 8.67 9.92
N PRO A 374 -6.62 8.76 10.26
CA PRO A 374 -5.53 8.85 9.27
C PRO A 374 -5.57 7.70 8.26
N PHE A 375 -5.42 8.04 6.98
CA PHE A 375 -5.48 7.08 5.88
C PHE A 375 -4.22 7.18 5.01
N LEU A 376 -3.64 6.02 4.67
CA LEU A 376 -2.53 5.92 3.73
C LEU A 376 -2.88 4.91 2.63
N ASP A 377 -2.86 5.37 1.38
CA ASP A 377 -2.93 4.49 0.21
C ASP A 377 -1.53 4.24 -0.34
N LEU A 378 -1.18 2.95 -0.45
CA LEU A 378 0.09 2.46 -0.95
C LEU A 378 -0.14 1.65 -2.21
N ASP A 379 0.46 2.06 -3.31
CA ASP A 379 0.43 1.28 -4.55
C ASP A 379 1.55 0.24 -4.58
N GLY A 380 1.26 -0.91 -5.18
CA GLY A 380 2.29 -1.89 -5.53
C GLY A 380 1.70 -3.17 -6.07
N ASP A 381 2.53 -4.20 -6.19
CA ASP A 381 2.09 -5.52 -6.58
C ASP A 381 2.16 -6.49 -5.40
N CYS A 382 1.15 -7.35 -5.22
CA CYS A 382 1.15 -8.33 -4.15
C CYS A 382 2.10 -9.49 -4.43
N ILE A 383 2.36 -9.79 -5.70
CA ILE A 383 3.08 -10.98 -6.16
C ILE A 383 4.34 -10.58 -6.91
N ASP A 384 4.28 -9.67 -7.87
CA ASP A 384 5.39 -9.34 -8.75
C ASP A 384 6.40 -8.39 -8.08
N SER A 385 7.51 -8.96 -7.63
CA SER A 385 8.60 -8.18 -7.04
C SER A 385 9.40 -7.35 -8.06
N ARG A 386 9.23 -7.56 -9.38
CA ARG A 386 9.86 -6.73 -10.44
C ARG A 386 9.31 -5.30 -10.44
N SER A 387 8.09 -5.17 -9.94
CA SER A 387 7.28 -3.94 -9.89
C SER A 387 7.46 -3.14 -8.60
N TYR A 388 8.30 -3.59 -7.67
CA TYR A 388 8.43 -3.01 -6.35
C TYR A 388 9.60 -2.02 -6.25
N ALA A 389 9.30 -0.77 -5.86
CA ALA A 389 10.30 0.25 -5.54
C ALA A 389 10.30 0.55 -4.03
N GLU A 390 11.30 0.04 -3.31
CA GLU A 390 11.37 0.09 -1.85
C GLU A 390 11.46 1.51 -1.27
N GLY A 391 12.24 2.40 -1.89
CA GLY A 391 12.49 3.76 -1.40
C GLY A 391 11.21 4.59 -1.19
N PRO A 392 10.42 4.82 -2.26
CA PRO A 392 9.13 5.50 -2.20
C PRO A 392 8.17 4.98 -1.11
N THR A 393 7.94 3.66 -1.07
CA THR A 393 7.03 3.04 -0.10
C THR A 393 7.50 3.26 1.33
N ARG A 394 8.81 3.17 1.60
CA ARG A 394 9.37 3.43 2.93
C ARG A 394 9.17 4.87 3.37
N THR A 395 9.45 5.85 2.52
CA THR A 395 9.27 7.27 2.86
C THR A 395 7.80 7.58 3.18
N ARG A 396 6.85 7.02 2.44
CA ARG A 396 5.41 7.19 2.72
C ARG A 396 5.01 6.57 4.06
N LEU A 397 5.50 5.38 4.39
CA LEU A 397 5.25 4.73 5.69
C LEU A 397 5.88 5.48 6.85
N GLU A 398 7.14 5.92 6.71
CA GLU A 398 7.84 6.73 7.72
C GLU A 398 7.10 8.05 7.98
N GLY A 399 6.68 8.75 6.92
CA GLY A 399 5.88 9.98 7.04
C GLY A 399 4.50 9.73 7.69
N PHE A 400 3.89 8.57 7.43
CA PHE A 400 2.65 8.18 8.10
C PHE A 400 2.85 7.94 9.59
N VAL A 401 3.95 7.29 10.01
CA VAL A 401 4.28 7.14 11.44
C VAL A 401 4.53 8.48 12.12
N GLU A 402 5.23 9.39 11.47
CA GLU A 402 5.44 10.75 11.98
C GLU A 402 4.09 11.45 12.24
N LEU A 403 3.16 11.38 11.27
CA LEU A 403 1.80 11.89 11.42
C LEU A 403 1.06 11.26 12.60
N LEU A 404 1.13 9.93 12.77
CA LEU A 404 0.48 9.24 13.89
C LEU A 404 1.06 9.66 15.26
N ARG A 405 2.38 9.81 15.36
CA ARG A 405 3.06 10.26 16.60
C ARG A 405 2.64 11.65 17.03
N THR A 406 2.52 12.56 16.08
CA THR A 406 2.01 13.92 16.29
C THR A 406 0.61 13.88 16.88
N ARG A 407 -0.32 13.13 16.28
CA ARG A 407 -1.70 13.05 16.76
C ARG A 407 -1.81 12.41 18.15
N ALA A 408 -0.92 11.46 18.46
CA ALA A 408 -0.83 10.86 19.80
C ALA A 408 -0.22 11.79 20.86
N GLY A 409 0.27 12.98 20.49
CA GLY A 409 0.93 13.91 21.42
C GLY A 409 2.28 13.39 21.95
N THR A 410 2.88 12.42 21.28
CA THR A 410 4.09 11.70 21.73
C THR A 410 5.40 12.40 21.35
N HIS A 411 5.36 13.57 20.71
CA HIS A 411 6.55 14.38 20.54
C HIS A 411 7.03 14.89 21.90
N ARG A 412 8.18 14.34 22.33
CA ARG A 412 8.86 14.73 23.55
C ARG A 412 9.34 16.16 23.39
N LYS A 413 8.60 17.13 23.96
CA LYS A 413 9.11 18.49 24.14
C LYS A 413 10.24 18.43 25.15
N THR A 414 11.48 18.50 24.69
CA THR A 414 12.61 18.79 25.56
C THR A 414 12.70 20.30 25.73
N SER A 415 13.10 20.73 26.93
CA SER A 415 13.29 22.15 27.21
C SER A 415 14.48 22.66 26.41
N ALA A 416 14.24 23.59 25.49
CA ALA A 416 15.27 24.20 24.66
C ALA A 416 16.52 24.59 25.48
N SER A 417 17.65 24.02 25.10
CA SER A 417 18.97 24.49 25.54
C SER A 417 19.15 25.95 25.11
N ARG A 418 19.48 26.84 26.06
CA ARG A 418 19.41 28.30 25.83
C ARG A 418 20.52 28.88 24.95
N ASP A 419 21.59 28.13 24.69
CA ASP A 419 22.70 28.55 23.83
C ASP A 419 23.04 27.42 22.85
N GLY A 420 23.47 27.70 21.62
CA GLY A 420 23.98 26.68 20.70
C GLY A 420 23.46 26.80 19.26
N LEU A 421 24.19 26.19 18.34
CA LEU A 421 23.81 26.09 16.93
C LEU A 421 23.18 24.74 16.64
N PHE A 422 22.21 24.72 15.72
CA PHE A 422 21.49 23.53 15.31
C PHE A 422 21.50 23.43 13.79
N ALA A 423 21.73 22.23 13.27
CA ALA A 423 21.88 22.01 11.84
C ALA A 423 20.76 21.14 11.27
N GLY A 424 20.41 21.43 10.02
CA GLY A 424 19.51 20.62 9.22
C GLY A 424 20.16 20.32 7.88
N ILE A 425 20.14 19.05 7.49
CA ILE A 425 20.69 18.55 6.23
C ILE A 425 19.55 18.02 5.38
N ASP A 426 19.36 18.53 4.16
CA ASP A 426 18.41 18.00 3.19
C ASP A 426 19.16 17.46 1.98
N ILE A 427 19.15 16.14 1.78
CA ILE A 427 19.71 15.51 0.59
C ILE A 427 18.58 15.06 -0.33
N GLY A 428 18.20 15.93 -1.27
CA GLY A 428 17.24 15.63 -2.32
C GLY A 428 17.87 14.90 -3.52
N SER A 429 17.04 14.53 -4.49
CA SER A 429 17.48 13.85 -5.72
C SER A 429 18.38 14.71 -6.61
N MET A 430 18.14 16.02 -6.66
CA MET A 430 18.89 16.97 -7.50
C MET A 430 19.86 17.84 -6.69
N THR A 431 19.46 18.27 -5.49
CA THR A 431 20.19 19.24 -4.68
C THR A 431 20.30 18.82 -3.22
N ALA A 432 21.46 19.11 -2.64
CA ALA A 432 21.80 18.88 -1.24
C ALA A 432 22.03 20.22 -0.53
N LYS A 433 21.40 20.42 0.63
CA LYS A 433 21.40 21.68 1.36
C LYS A 433 21.74 21.45 2.83
N ALA A 434 22.43 22.41 3.42
CA ALA A 434 22.58 22.51 4.87
C ALA A 434 22.14 23.89 5.32
N VAL A 435 21.43 23.94 6.45
CA VAL A 435 21.04 25.17 7.14
C VAL A 435 21.46 25.04 8.59
N VAL A 436 22.02 26.11 9.15
CA VAL A 436 22.38 26.23 10.56
C VAL A 436 21.59 27.38 11.17
N VAL A 437 20.90 27.12 12.26
CA VAL A 437 20.13 28.10 13.03
C VAL A 437 20.69 28.24 14.44
N ASP A 438 20.44 29.38 15.08
CA ASP A 438 20.75 29.62 16.49
C ASP A 438 19.61 29.16 17.43
N SER A 439 19.72 29.50 18.71
CA SER A 439 18.71 29.16 19.73
C SER A 439 17.38 29.91 19.56
N GLN A 440 17.36 31.04 18.85
CA GLN A 440 16.12 31.76 18.50
C GLN A 440 15.47 31.17 17.25
N GLY A 441 16.21 30.37 16.47
CA GLY A 441 15.79 29.83 15.19
C GLY A 441 16.18 30.71 14.02
N ASP A 442 16.97 31.75 14.25
CA ASP A 442 17.46 32.61 13.19
C ASP A 442 18.56 31.89 12.41
N MET A 443 18.50 31.99 11.08
CA MET A 443 19.45 31.33 10.20
C MET A 443 20.82 32.03 10.24
N VAL A 444 21.83 31.30 10.68
CA VAL A 444 23.23 31.76 10.80
C VAL A 444 24.00 31.53 9.50
N ALA A 445 23.81 30.37 8.88
CA ALA A 445 24.51 30.00 7.66
C ALA A 445 23.70 28.98 6.86
N HIS A 446 23.86 28.97 5.55
CA HIS A 446 23.35 27.90 4.70
C HIS A 446 24.26 27.68 3.49
N ILE A 447 24.17 26.49 2.90
CA ILE A 447 24.79 26.16 1.61
C ILE A 447 23.84 25.29 0.81
N MET A 448 23.89 25.43 -0.51
CA MET A 448 23.23 24.55 -1.46
C MET A 448 24.24 24.09 -2.51
N SER A 449 24.18 22.81 -2.85
CA SER A 449 25.01 22.20 -3.89
C SER A 449 24.19 21.17 -4.68
N ALA A 450 24.68 20.75 -5.85
CA ALA A 450 24.10 19.63 -6.56
C ALA A 450 24.38 18.32 -5.79
N THR A 451 23.36 17.45 -5.63
CA THR A 451 23.56 16.11 -5.06
C THR A 451 24.50 15.28 -5.93
N GLY A 452 24.39 15.48 -7.25
CA GLY A 452 25.15 14.72 -8.25
C GLY A 452 24.88 13.23 -8.18
N ALA A 453 25.80 12.44 -8.76
CA ALA A 453 25.65 10.98 -8.83
C ALA A 453 25.85 10.24 -7.48
N SER A 454 26.20 10.95 -6.40
CA SER A 454 26.48 10.30 -5.10
C SER A 454 26.01 11.15 -3.93
N ALA A 455 24.90 10.73 -3.33
CA ALA A 455 24.39 11.30 -2.08
C ALA A 455 25.42 11.28 -0.95
N ARG A 456 26.30 10.26 -0.88
CA ARG A 456 27.39 10.20 0.12
C ARG A 456 28.41 11.31 -0.08
N ARG A 457 28.81 11.61 -1.32
CA ARG A 457 29.74 12.71 -1.59
C ARG A 457 29.11 14.06 -1.24
N ALA A 458 27.82 14.23 -1.55
CA ALA A 458 27.07 15.41 -1.13
C ALA A 458 27.05 15.53 0.40
N ALA A 459 26.71 14.45 1.12
CA ALA A 459 26.73 14.41 2.59
C ALA A 459 28.11 14.79 3.16
N ALA A 460 29.20 14.27 2.61
CA ALA A 460 30.56 14.60 3.05
C ALA A 460 30.93 16.09 2.79
N SER A 461 30.43 16.67 1.70
CA SER A 461 30.60 18.11 1.44
C SER A 461 29.83 18.96 2.46
N LEU A 462 28.63 18.53 2.84
CA LEU A 462 27.84 19.23 3.86
C LEU A 462 28.43 19.08 5.26
N ASP A 463 29.00 17.92 5.61
CA ASP A 463 29.74 17.73 6.88
C ASP A 463 30.91 18.72 6.98
N ARG A 464 31.66 18.91 5.89
CA ARG A 464 32.75 19.88 5.83
C ARG A 464 32.24 21.30 6.11
N PHE A 465 31.15 21.69 5.46
CA PHE A 465 30.50 22.98 5.71
C PHE A 465 30.09 23.15 7.18
N LEU A 466 29.49 22.12 7.80
CA LEU A 466 29.13 22.18 9.22
C LEU A 466 30.35 22.33 10.14
N ARG A 467 31.49 21.71 9.80
CA ARG A 467 32.76 21.88 10.55
C ARG A 467 33.28 23.31 10.42
N GLU A 468 33.24 23.90 9.24
CA GLU A 468 33.64 25.30 9.01
C GLU A 468 32.75 26.28 9.77
N VAL A 469 31.43 26.07 9.75
CA VAL A 469 30.49 26.86 10.56
C VAL A 469 30.77 26.67 12.05
N SER A 470 31.04 25.43 12.49
CA SER A 470 31.32 25.13 13.90
C SER A 470 32.58 25.82 14.41
N GLN A 471 33.62 25.91 13.57
CA GLN A 471 34.86 26.62 13.88
C GLN A 471 34.66 28.13 13.99
N ARG A 472 33.77 28.70 13.17
CA ARG A 472 33.57 30.16 13.09
C ARG A 472 32.55 30.70 14.10
N TYR A 473 31.49 29.95 14.38
CA TYR A 473 30.32 30.44 15.12
C TYR A 473 30.03 29.65 16.40
N GLY A 474 30.79 28.58 16.68
CA GLY A 474 30.58 27.70 17.84
C GLY A 474 29.97 26.35 17.47
N PRO A 475 29.97 25.37 18.39
CA PRO A 475 29.63 24.00 18.06
C PRO A 475 28.16 23.82 17.67
N VAL A 476 27.92 23.05 16.60
CA VAL A 476 26.60 22.50 16.27
C VAL A 476 26.26 21.43 17.31
N ARG A 477 25.21 21.65 18.10
CA ARG A 477 24.81 20.77 19.21
C ARG A 477 23.99 19.57 18.76
N ARG A 478 23.19 19.76 17.71
CA ARG A 478 22.35 18.72 17.14
C ARG A 478 22.14 18.95 15.65
N CYS A 479 22.06 17.86 14.90
CA CYS A 479 21.85 17.81 13.47
C CYS A 479 20.71 16.85 13.13
N VAL A 480 19.73 17.31 12.35
CA VAL A 480 18.67 16.45 11.78
C VAL A 480 18.89 16.33 10.27
N ALA A 481 18.77 15.11 9.75
CA ALA A 481 18.83 14.86 8.31
C ALA A 481 17.45 14.55 7.71
N THR A 482 17.22 15.05 6.51
CA THR A 482 16.01 14.89 5.72
C THR A 482 16.33 14.73 4.22
N GLY A 483 15.31 14.60 3.40
CA GLY A 483 15.45 14.29 1.97
C GLY A 483 15.60 12.79 1.70
N TYR A 484 15.47 12.39 0.43
CA TYR A 484 15.69 11.02 -0.06
C TYR A 484 17.02 10.40 0.41
N GLY A 485 18.08 11.22 0.51
CA GLY A 485 19.42 10.81 0.90
C GLY A 485 19.70 10.84 2.41
N ARG A 486 18.72 11.16 3.27
CA ARG A 486 18.96 11.29 4.74
C ARG A 486 19.67 10.09 5.37
N LYS A 487 19.44 8.89 4.85
CA LYS A 487 20.00 7.63 5.38
C LYS A 487 21.51 7.51 5.19
N VAL A 488 22.13 8.34 4.35
CA VAL A 488 23.60 8.36 4.18
C VAL A 488 24.29 9.46 5.00
N VAL A 489 23.51 10.21 5.80
CA VAL A 489 24.00 11.28 6.67
C VAL A 489 24.28 10.68 8.06
N ASP A 490 25.35 9.89 8.15
CA ASP A 490 25.67 9.10 9.35
C ASP A 490 26.04 9.97 10.57
N PHE A 491 26.32 11.26 10.36
CA PHE A 491 26.64 12.23 11.42
C PHE A 491 25.42 12.97 11.97
N ALA A 492 24.21 12.74 11.43
CA ALA A 492 23.00 13.34 11.96
C ALA A 492 22.51 12.56 13.19
N ASP A 493 22.08 13.27 14.22
CA ASP A 493 21.54 12.71 15.46
C ASP A 493 20.17 12.06 15.24
N GLU A 494 19.40 12.57 14.27
CA GLU A 494 18.07 12.11 13.96
C GLU A 494 17.75 12.26 12.47
N GLN A 495 16.89 11.37 11.96
CA GLN A 495 16.43 11.38 10.57
C GLN A 495 14.92 11.57 10.54
N VAL A 496 14.45 12.58 9.81
CA VAL A 496 13.03 12.95 9.72
C VAL A 496 12.64 13.10 8.25
N THR A 497 11.42 12.72 7.89
CA THR A 497 10.97 12.90 6.50
C THR A 497 10.92 14.36 6.08
N GLU A 498 11.11 14.59 4.78
CA GLU A 498 11.03 15.92 4.20
C GLU A 498 9.61 16.51 4.29
N ILE A 499 8.58 15.66 4.43
CA ILE A 499 7.19 16.10 4.67
C ILE A 499 7.13 16.92 5.97
N THR A 500 7.63 16.34 7.07
CA THR A 500 7.63 16.99 8.38
C THR A 500 8.58 18.18 8.42
N CYS A 501 9.75 18.08 7.76
CA CYS A 501 10.70 19.19 7.72
C CYS A 501 10.16 20.38 6.92
N HIS A 502 9.62 20.17 5.71
CA HIS A 502 9.02 21.26 4.93
C HIS A 502 7.82 21.88 5.65
N ALA A 503 7.00 21.07 6.35
CA ALA A 503 5.93 21.56 7.22
C ALA A 503 6.46 22.52 8.30
N ARG A 504 7.45 22.07 9.08
CA ARG A 504 8.05 22.85 10.17
C ARG A 504 8.74 24.13 9.70
N GLY A 505 9.45 24.05 8.57
CA GLY A 505 10.17 25.16 7.97
C GLY A 505 9.23 26.24 7.43
N MET A 506 8.19 25.86 6.69
CA MET A 506 7.22 26.83 6.17
C MET A 506 6.37 27.45 7.27
N TRP A 507 5.95 26.68 8.26
CA TRP A 507 5.19 27.23 9.39
C TRP A 507 6.00 28.22 10.23
N HIS A 508 7.32 28.04 10.32
CA HIS A 508 8.19 29.03 10.98
C HIS A 508 8.19 30.38 10.27
N LEU A 509 8.22 30.37 8.94
CA LEU A 509 8.24 31.60 8.13
C LEU A 509 6.86 32.21 7.95
N PHE A 510 5.82 31.38 7.90
CA PHE A 510 4.42 31.77 7.68
C PHE A 510 3.52 31.01 8.68
N PRO A 511 3.39 31.48 9.94
CA PRO A 511 2.61 30.78 10.98
C PRO A 511 1.13 30.56 10.63
N GLU A 512 0.58 31.38 9.74
CA GLU A 512 -0.77 31.26 9.20
C GLU A 512 -0.94 30.17 8.12
N VAL A 513 0.15 29.53 7.65
CA VAL A 513 0.08 28.52 6.59
C VAL A 513 -0.77 27.32 7.01
N ARG A 514 -1.66 26.84 6.14
CA ARG A 514 -2.46 25.62 6.38
C ARG A 514 -2.30 24.57 5.30
N THR A 515 -1.72 24.93 4.15
CA THR A 515 -1.44 23.99 3.07
C THR A 515 -0.11 24.35 2.42
N ILE A 516 0.77 23.36 2.28
CA ILE A 516 2.11 23.53 1.72
C ILE A 516 2.22 22.66 0.46
N ILE A 517 2.76 23.26 -0.60
CA ILE A 517 3.13 22.61 -1.85
C ILE A 517 4.65 22.52 -1.88
N ASP A 518 5.20 21.32 -2.00
CA ASP A 518 6.62 21.11 -2.31
C ASP A 518 6.73 20.54 -3.72
N ILE A 519 7.32 21.27 -4.66
CA ILE A 519 7.61 20.76 -6.00
C ILE A 519 9.13 20.68 -6.17
N GLY A 520 9.61 19.45 -6.03
CA GLY A 520 11.01 19.09 -6.19
C GLY A 520 11.39 18.84 -7.66
N GLY A 521 12.57 18.24 -7.83
CA GLY A 521 13.05 17.84 -9.15
C GLY A 521 12.30 16.64 -9.72
N GLN A 522 11.93 15.67 -8.88
CA GLN A 522 11.39 14.38 -9.34
C GLN A 522 10.02 14.04 -8.76
N ASP A 523 9.54 14.82 -7.79
CA ASP A 523 8.31 14.55 -7.06
C ASP A 523 7.61 15.87 -6.68
N THR A 524 6.33 15.73 -6.32
CA THR A 524 5.47 16.82 -5.86
C THR A 524 4.69 16.36 -4.63
N LYS A 525 4.63 17.19 -3.59
CA LYS A 525 3.92 16.92 -2.34
C LYS A 525 2.90 18.01 -2.04
N ALA A 526 1.76 17.60 -1.53
CA ALA A 526 0.78 18.48 -0.90
C ALA A 526 0.65 18.07 0.57
N ILE A 527 0.81 19.03 1.47
CA ILE A 527 0.88 18.80 2.92
C ILE A 527 -0.14 19.72 3.59
N ALA A 528 -1.07 19.15 4.35
CA ALA A 528 -1.99 19.91 5.20
C ALA A 528 -1.40 19.99 6.62
N VAL A 529 -1.37 21.19 7.19
CA VAL A 529 -0.81 21.43 8.53
C VAL A 529 -1.78 22.17 9.44
N ASN A 530 -1.81 21.81 10.72
CA ASN A 530 -2.68 22.44 11.72
C ASN A 530 -2.14 23.80 12.19
N ASP A 531 -2.85 24.45 13.13
CA ASP A 531 -2.48 25.75 13.69
C ASP A 531 -1.13 25.75 14.43
N ARG A 532 -0.60 24.56 14.78
CA ARG A 532 0.69 24.35 15.43
C ARG A 532 1.82 24.01 14.45
N GLY A 533 1.53 23.99 13.14
CA GLY A 533 2.49 23.63 12.11
C GLY A 533 2.73 22.12 11.97
N GLU A 534 1.91 21.30 12.62
CA GLU A 534 2.05 19.84 12.58
C GLU A 534 1.26 19.25 11.40
N VAL A 535 1.79 18.19 10.80
CA VAL A 535 1.19 17.54 9.62
C VAL A 535 -0.10 16.83 10.00
N GLU A 536 -1.22 17.22 9.38
CA GLU A 536 -2.53 16.57 9.54
C GLU A 536 -2.80 15.52 8.46
N ASN A 537 -2.34 15.79 7.24
CA ASN A 537 -2.51 14.93 6.08
C ASN A 537 -1.43 15.25 5.03
N PHE A 538 -1.07 14.28 4.18
CA PHE A 538 -0.17 14.52 3.06
C PHE A 538 -0.49 13.60 1.87
N LEU A 539 -0.17 14.07 0.67
CA LEU A 539 -0.16 13.28 -0.55
C LEU A 539 1.09 13.59 -1.36
N MET A 540 1.59 12.61 -2.10
CA MET A 540 2.81 12.75 -2.91
C MET A 540 2.64 12.05 -4.26
N ASN A 541 3.16 12.69 -5.31
CA ASN A 541 3.41 12.09 -6.61
C ASN A 541 4.93 11.98 -6.82
N ASP A 542 5.45 10.76 -6.83
CA ASP A 542 6.87 10.41 -6.95
C ASP A 542 7.14 9.40 -8.09
N LYS A 543 6.10 9.01 -8.83
CA LYS A 543 6.19 8.02 -9.91
C LYS A 543 6.25 8.64 -11.30
N CYS A 544 5.74 9.87 -11.43
CA CYS A 544 5.59 10.54 -12.71
C CYS A 544 6.35 11.85 -12.70
N ALA A 545 7.21 12.06 -13.71
CA ALA A 545 7.91 13.32 -13.91
C ALA A 545 6.95 14.47 -14.26
N ALA A 546 5.75 14.17 -14.76
CA ALA A 546 4.77 15.20 -15.09
C ALA A 546 4.36 15.98 -13.83
N GLY A 547 4.49 17.30 -13.91
CA GLY A 547 4.17 18.19 -12.78
C GLY A 547 5.32 18.43 -11.79
N THR A 548 6.56 18.08 -12.15
CA THR A 548 7.77 18.29 -11.33
C THR A 548 8.78 19.18 -12.04
N GLY A 549 9.90 19.51 -11.38
CA GLY A 549 11.01 20.24 -12.00
C GLY A 549 11.59 19.53 -13.23
N ARG A 550 11.63 18.20 -13.24
CA ARG A 550 12.14 17.42 -14.36
C ARG A 550 11.31 17.61 -15.63
N PHE A 551 9.99 17.74 -15.49
CA PHE A 551 9.13 18.07 -16.63
C PHE A 551 9.50 19.43 -17.21
N LEU A 552 9.68 20.45 -16.37
CA LEU A 552 10.07 21.79 -16.83
C LEU A 552 11.45 21.78 -17.52
N GLU A 553 12.42 21.03 -17.00
CA GLU A 553 13.73 20.86 -17.65
C GLU A 553 13.64 20.20 -19.03
N LEU A 554 12.73 19.23 -19.21
CA LEU A 554 12.53 18.58 -20.50
C LEU A 554 11.88 19.53 -21.50
N MET A 555 10.85 20.28 -21.07
CA MET A 555 10.18 21.24 -21.94
C MET A 555 11.10 22.42 -22.31
N ALA A 556 11.91 22.91 -21.37
CA ALA A 556 12.89 23.96 -21.64
C ALA A 556 13.92 23.52 -22.70
N ARG A 557 14.41 22.27 -22.60
CA ARG A 557 15.29 21.68 -23.61
C ARG A 557 14.62 21.56 -24.98
N ALA A 558 13.36 21.10 -25.03
CA ALA A 558 12.62 20.98 -26.29
C ALA A 558 12.39 22.34 -26.97
N LEU A 559 12.35 23.41 -26.17
CA LEU A 559 12.27 24.80 -26.62
C LEU A 559 13.64 25.46 -26.82
N GLU A 560 14.74 24.72 -26.64
CA GLU A 560 16.11 25.19 -26.73
C GLU A 560 16.39 26.45 -25.88
N MET A 561 15.87 26.48 -24.65
CA MET A 561 16.04 27.60 -23.72
C MET A 561 16.35 27.14 -22.29
N ASP A 562 16.77 28.08 -21.46
CA ASP A 562 16.95 27.85 -20.03
C ASP A 562 15.60 27.81 -19.29
N ILE A 563 15.56 27.11 -18.15
CA ILE A 563 14.34 26.96 -17.36
C ILE A 563 13.86 28.30 -16.77
N GLU A 564 14.78 29.22 -16.51
CA GLU A 564 14.54 30.60 -16.09
C GLU A 564 13.80 31.40 -17.16
N ASP A 565 14.19 31.25 -18.43
CA ASP A 565 13.55 31.92 -19.56
C ASP A 565 12.13 31.40 -19.78
N LEU A 566 11.95 30.07 -19.73
CA LEU A 566 10.64 29.43 -19.77
C LEU A 566 9.72 30.00 -18.67
N SER A 567 10.27 30.19 -17.47
CA SER A 567 9.54 30.77 -16.34
C SER A 567 9.08 32.20 -16.61
N ALA A 568 10.01 33.07 -17.05
CA ALA A 568 9.73 34.48 -17.32
C ALA A 568 8.73 34.64 -18.47
N LEU A 569 8.88 33.86 -19.54
CA LEU A 569 7.97 33.80 -20.68
C LEU A 569 6.56 33.36 -20.27
N GLY A 570 6.46 32.24 -19.53
CA GLY A 570 5.17 31.72 -19.08
C GLY A 570 4.44 32.68 -18.12
N ALA A 571 5.19 33.46 -17.34
CA ALA A 571 4.65 34.44 -16.41
C ALA A 571 4.13 35.73 -17.06
N ARG A 572 4.61 36.08 -18.26
CA ARG A 572 4.24 37.32 -18.99
C ARG A 572 3.23 37.10 -20.11
N ALA A 573 3.10 35.88 -20.63
CA ALA A 573 2.21 35.58 -21.73
C ALA A 573 0.74 35.87 -21.38
N SER A 574 0.01 36.49 -22.31
CA SER A 574 -1.41 36.84 -22.15
C SER A 574 -2.36 35.65 -22.39
N ARG A 575 -1.92 34.68 -23.21
CA ARG A 575 -2.66 33.46 -23.57
C ARG A 575 -1.80 32.21 -23.38
N ALA A 576 -2.44 31.07 -23.18
CA ALA A 576 -1.79 29.77 -23.08
C ALA A 576 -2.16 28.90 -24.29
N VAL A 577 -1.20 28.13 -24.79
CA VAL A 577 -1.49 26.98 -25.66
C VAL A 577 -1.66 25.76 -24.76
N PRO A 578 -2.83 25.10 -24.72
CA PRO A 578 -3.03 23.94 -23.85
C PRO A 578 -2.06 22.80 -24.18
N ILE A 579 -1.53 22.16 -23.14
CA ILE A 579 -0.79 20.89 -23.26
C ILE A 579 -1.72 19.79 -22.79
N SER A 580 -2.28 19.05 -23.75
CA SER A 580 -3.27 17.99 -23.54
C SER A 580 -2.63 16.69 -23.00
N SER A 581 -1.36 16.47 -23.29
CA SER A 581 -0.63 15.27 -22.91
C SER A 581 -0.35 15.21 -21.40
N VAL A 582 -0.75 14.11 -20.77
CA VAL A 582 -0.45 13.83 -19.35
C VAL A 582 1.00 13.36 -19.15
N CYS A 583 1.52 12.56 -20.08
CA CYS A 583 2.89 12.01 -20.01
C CYS A 583 3.92 13.05 -20.48
N SER A 584 5.03 13.20 -19.75
CA SER A 584 6.11 14.12 -20.12
C SER A 584 6.69 13.86 -21.51
N VAL A 585 6.75 12.58 -21.94
CA VAL A 585 7.28 12.20 -23.27
C VAL A 585 6.35 12.65 -24.39
N PHE A 586 5.04 12.47 -24.22
CA PHE A 586 4.06 12.92 -25.23
C PHE A 586 3.90 14.44 -25.20
N ALA A 587 3.99 15.06 -24.02
CA ALA A 587 4.00 16.51 -23.89
C ALA A 587 5.19 17.16 -24.60
N GLU A 588 6.37 16.53 -24.59
CA GLU A 588 7.53 16.99 -25.36
C GLU A 588 7.22 17.00 -26.86
N SER A 589 6.65 15.91 -27.38
CA SER A 589 6.24 15.82 -28.79
C SER A 589 5.17 16.86 -29.13
N GLU A 590 4.19 17.07 -28.26
CA GLU A 590 3.15 18.09 -28.40
C GLU A 590 3.72 19.51 -28.41
N VAL A 591 4.70 19.81 -27.55
CA VAL A 591 5.40 21.10 -27.55
C VAL A 591 6.13 21.33 -28.88
N VAL A 592 6.82 20.31 -29.40
CA VAL A 592 7.49 20.41 -30.72
C VAL A 592 6.48 20.64 -31.84
N SER A 593 5.32 19.98 -31.82
CA SER A 593 4.23 20.24 -32.77
C SER A 593 3.73 21.68 -32.68
N HIS A 594 3.51 22.22 -31.48
CA HIS A 594 3.08 23.60 -31.31
C HIS A 594 4.08 24.62 -31.87
N ILE A 595 5.38 24.34 -31.76
CA ILE A 595 6.43 25.15 -32.40
C ILE A 595 6.30 25.09 -33.92
N ALA A 596 6.15 23.89 -34.49
CA ALA A 596 6.03 23.70 -35.94
C ALA A 596 4.76 24.35 -36.53
N GLU A 597 3.70 24.43 -35.75
CA GLU A 597 2.44 25.12 -36.09
C GLU A 597 2.53 26.65 -35.98
N GLY A 598 3.66 27.19 -35.52
CA GLY A 598 3.92 28.63 -35.43
C GLY A 598 3.25 29.30 -34.23
N HIS A 599 2.90 28.54 -33.18
CA HIS A 599 2.40 29.14 -31.94
C HIS A 599 3.48 30.01 -31.27
N PRO A 600 3.12 31.17 -30.70
CA PRO A 600 4.09 31.99 -29.98
C PRO A 600 4.69 31.24 -28.79
N VAL A 601 6.01 31.26 -28.69
CA VAL A 601 6.79 30.53 -27.68
C VAL A 601 6.32 30.87 -26.26
N GLU A 602 6.03 32.14 -25.97
CA GLU A 602 5.53 32.56 -24.66
C GLU A 602 4.19 31.91 -24.30
N ALA A 603 3.32 31.67 -25.30
CA ALA A 603 2.04 31.01 -25.08
C ALA A 603 2.20 29.50 -24.81
N ILE A 604 3.19 28.86 -25.44
CA ILE A 604 3.59 27.47 -25.16
C ILE A 604 4.17 27.37 -23.74
N CYS A 605 5.10 28.26 -23.36
CA CYS A 605 5.67 28.33 -22.01
C CYS A 605 4.59 28.49 -20.92
N ARG A 606 3.56 29.30 -21.19
CA ARG A 606 2.42 29.43 -20.27
C ARG A 606 1.59 28.15 -20.19
N GLY A 607 1.37 27.46 -21.31
CA GLY A 607 0.73 26.15 -21.34
C GLY A 607 1.44 25.10 -20.50
N ILE A 608 2.77 25.04 -20.61
CA ILE A 608 3.62 24.17 -19.80
C ILE A 608 3.46 24.47 -18.30
N CYS A 609 3.52 25.75 -17.91
CA CYS A 609 3.31 26.16 -16.52
C CYS A 609 1.91 25.79 -16.01
N GLU A 610 0.87 25.99 -16.83
CA GLU A 610 -0.51 25.66 -16.49
C GLU A 610 -0.73 24.15 -16.34
N SER A 611 -0.06 23.33 -17.16
CA SER A 611 -0.06 21.87 -17.06
C SER A 611 0.53 21.38 -15.72
N VAL A 612 1.59 22.01 -15.23
CA VAL A 612 2.12 21.73 -13.87
C VAL A 612 1.12 22.15 -12.80
N ALA A 613 0.57 23.36 -12.91
CA ALA A 613 -0.38 23.90 -11.93
C ALA A 613 -1.66 23.06 -11.83
N GLU A 614 -2.14 22.50 -12.94
CA GLU A 614 -3.30 21.61 -13.00
C GLU A 614 -3.13 20.36 -12.14
N ARG A 615 -2.01 19.66 -12.32
CA ARG A 615 -1.69 18.44 -11.57
C ARG A 615 -1.54 18.72 -10.08
N THR A 616 -0.84 19.79 -9.74
CA THR A 616 -0.67 20.22 -8.34
C THR A 616 -2.01 20.61 -7.72
N ALA A 617 -2.89 21.31 -8.43
CA ALA A 617 -4.22 21.65 -7.95
C ALA A 617 -5.10 20.41 -7.67
N ALA A 618 -5.00 19.37 -8.51
CA ALA A 618 -5.68 18.10 -8.27
C ALA A 618 -5.17 17.40 -7.00
N LEU A 619 -3.86 17.45 -6.74
CA LEU A 619 -3.27 16.91 -5.51
C LEU A 619 -3.74 17.69 -4.26
N LEU A 620 -3.79 19.02 -4.35
CA LEU A 620 -4.28 19.89 -3.27
C LEU A 620 -5.75 19.68 -2.95
N LYS A 621 -6.59 19.45 -3.96
CA LYS A 621 -8.00 19.11 -3.74
C LYS A 621 -8.13 17.82 -2.93
N LYS A 622 -7.30 16.82 -3.22
CA LYS A 622 -7.34 15.52 -2.55
C LYS A 622 -6.83 15.55 -1.11
N VAL A 623 -5.84 16.39 -0.79
CA VAL A 623 -5.30 16.51 0.59
C VAL A 623 -6.19 17.33 1.52
N GLY A 624 -7.20 18.03 0.99
CA GLY A 624 -8.07 18.91 1.76
C GLY A 624 -7.53 20.34 1.89
N ARG A 625 -7.23 21.00 0.75
CA ARG A 625 -6.72 22.38 0.69
C ARG A 625 -7.48 23.34 1.62
N ARG A 626 -6.74 24.06 2.46
CA ARG A 626 -7.23 25.19 3.27
C ARG A 626 -6.58 26.52 2.86
N PRO A 627 -7.19 27.67 3.22
CA PRO A 627 -6.64 29.00 2.94
C PRO A 627 -5.23 29.20 3.52
N VAL A 628 -4.50 30.15 2.94
CA VAL A 628 -3.05 30.34 3.10
C VAL A 628 -2.27 29.12 2.61
N VAL A 629 -2.00 29.16 1.30
CA VAL A 629 -1.19 28.16 0.62
C VAL A 629 0.23 28.70 0.47
N ALA A 630 1.22 27.90 0.85
CA ALA A 630 2.62 28.24 0.64
C ALA A 630 3.32 27.22 -0.26
N MET A 631 4.36 27.64 -0.95
CA MET A 631 5.10 26.80 -1.90
C MET A 631 6.60 26.82 -1.61
N THR A 632 7.20 25.62 -1.70
CA THR A 632 8.61 25.32 -1.46
C THR A 632 9.13 24.38 -2.58
N GLY A 633 10.43 24.08 -2.57
CA GLY A 633 11.10 23.30 -3.60
C GLY A 633 11.71 24.16 -4.70
N GLY A 634 12.39 23.53 -5.65
CA GLY A 634 13.07 24.21 -6.76
C GLY A 634 12.11 24.96 -7.68
N VAL A 635 10.95 24.36 -7.95
CA VAL A 635 9.96 24.93 -8.87
C VAL A 635 9.25 26.15 -8.26
N ALA A 636 9.35 26.38 -6.96
CA ALA A 636 8.86 27.62 -6.35
C ALA A 636 9.59 28.88 -6.85
N LYS A 637 10.80 28.73 -7.40
CA LYS A 637 11.51 29.82 -8.11
C LYS A 637 10.96 30.08 -9.51
N ASN A 638 10.18 29.16 -10.06
CA ASN A 638 9.53 29.33 -11.35
C ASN A 638 8.26 30.19 -11.19
N VAL A 639 8.40 31.50 -11.38
CA VAL A 639 7.32 32.49 -11.31
C VAL A 639 6.16 32.21 -12.26
N GLY A 640 6.42 31.58 -13.40
CA GLY A 640 5.38 31.11 -14.34
C GLY A 640 4.44 30.08 -13.71
N VAL A 641 5.01 29.06 -13.05
CA VAL A 641 4.25 28.04 -12.32
C VAL A 641 3.54 28.62 -11.10
N VAL A 642 4.20 29.47 -10.32
CA VAL A 642 3.58 30.14 -9.16
C VAL A 642 2.35 30.93 -9.61
N LYS A 643 2.47 31.79 -10.63
CA LYS A 643 1.32 32.55 -11.15
C LYS A 643 0.24 31.65 -11.75
N ALA A 644 0.61 30.56 -12.41
CA ALA A 644 -0.37 29.60 -12.93
C ALA A 644 -1.17 28.94 -11.81
N LEU A 645 -0.51 28.58 -10.71
CA LEU A 645 -1.18 28.08 -9.51
C LEU A 645 -2.05 29.15 -8.84
N GLU A 646 -1.57 30.38 -8.70
CA GLU A 646 -2.35 31.48 -8.12
C GLU A 646 -3.65 31.74 -8.90
N ARG A 647 -3.56 31.78 -10.24
CA ARG A 647 -4.73 31.88 -11.12
C ARG A 647 -5.71 30.73 -10.90
N ARG A 648 -5.20 29.50 -10.83
CA ARG A 648 -6.03 28.29 -10.72
C ARG A 648 -6.65 28.12 -9.35
N LEU A 649 -5.97 28.55 -8.30
CA LEU A 649 -6.45 28.48 -6.92
C LEU A 649 -7.28 29.70 -6.51
N ALA A 650 -7.30 30.75 -7.33
CA ALA A 650 -7.91 32.05 -7.05
C ALA A 650 -7.40 32.65 -5.72
N GLY A 651 -6.08 32.61 -5.51
CA GLY A 651 -5.45 33.09 -4.28
C GLY A 651 -3.94 33.23 -4.43
N ARG A 652 -3.32 34.02 -3.54
CA ARG A 652 -1.86 34.18 -3.52
C ARG A 652 -1.17 32.96 -2.93
N ILE A 653 0.05 32.70 -3.40
CA ILE A 653 0.92 31.66 -2.83
C ILE A 653 2.07 32.31 -2.08
N ALA A 654 2.19 31.99 -0.79
CA ALA A 654 3.34 32.41 0.00
C ALA A 654 4.60 31.64 -0.45
N THR A 655 5.67 32.35 -0.75
CA THR A 655 6.97 31.77 -1.10
C THR A 655 8.04 32.40 -0.23
N ALA A 656 8.95 31.57 0.30
CA ALA A 656 10.12 32.07 1.01
C ALA A 656 11.13 32.67 0.02
N PRO A 657 12.00 33.60 0.44
CA PRO A 657 13.07 34.13 -0.42
C PRO A 657 13.96 33.02 -1.01
N GLU A 658 14.31 32.02 -0.19
CA GLU A 658 15.02 30.82 -0.62
C GLU A 658 14.16 29.57 -0.41
N PRO A 659 13.26 29.23 -1.34
CA PRO A 659 12.29 28.15 -1.14
C PRO A 659 12.92 26.75 -1.21
N GLN A 660 14.15 26.63 -1.74
CA GLN A 660 14.88 25.37 -1.91
C GLN A 660 15.53 24.84 -0.63
N ILE A 661 15.80 25.70 0.35
CA ILE A 661 16.48 25.32 1.60
C ILE A 661 15.49 25.01 2.74
N ILE A 662 14.19 25.14 2.49
CA ILE A 662 13.15 25.04 3.52
C ILE A 662 13.13 23.67 4.21
N GLY A 663 13.36 22.58 3.47
CA GLY A 663 13.50 21.25 4.08
C GLY A 663 14.65 21.21 5.09
N ALA A 664 15.82 21.75 4.73
CA ALA A 664 16.97 21.85 5.64
C ALA A 664 16.69 22.81 6.81
N LEU A 665 16.02 23.95 6.57
CA LEU A 665 15.62 24.88 7.64
C LEU A 665 14.68 24.18 8.65
N GLY A 666 13.68 23.47 8.15
CA GLY A 666 12.77 22.69 8.99
C GLY A 666 13.49 21.63 9.82
N ALA A 667 14.43 20.91 9.22
CA ALA A 667 15.27 19.96 9.94
C ALA A 667 16.09 20.64 11.05
N ALA A 668 16.71 21.80 10.76
CA ALA A 668 17.48 22.56 11.75
C ALA A 668 16.61 23.03 12.93
N LEU A 669 15.37 23.46 12.64
CA LEU A 669 14.40 23.85 13.65
C LEU A 669 13.93 22.66 14.50
N LEU A 670 13.75 21.48 13.92
CA LEU A 670 13.47 20.25 14.67
C LEU A 670 14.66 19.83 15.54
N ALA A 671 15.89 19.99 15.05
CA ALA A 671 17.09 19.75 15.84
C ALA A 671 17.14 20.67 17.07
N ARG A 672 16.75 21.94 16.91
CA ARG A 672 16.61 22.89 18.03
C ARG A 672 15.48 22.51 18.99
N ASP A 673 14.31 22.14 18.47
CA ASP A 673 13.12 21.84 19.28
C ASP A 673 13.27 20.55 20.11
N SER A 674 14.20 19.67 19.72
CA SER A 674 14.47 18.37 20.37
C SER A 674 15.75 18.33 21.23
N ALA A 675 16.48 19.45 21.29
CA ALA A 675 17.72 19.59 22.05
C ALA A 675 17.54 19.90 23.54
#